data_AF-A0A7S4SJZ8-F1
#
_entry.id   AF-A0A7S4SJZ8-F1
#
_cell.length_a   1.000
_cell.length_b   1.000
_cell.length_c   1.000
_cell.angle_alpha   90.00
_cell.angle_beta   90.00
_cell.angle_gamma   90.00
#
_symmetry.space_group_name_H-M   'P 1'
#
loop_
_entity.id
_entity.type
_entity.pdbx_description
1 polymer ?
#
loop_
_entity_poly.entity_id
_entity_poly.type
_entity_poly.pdbx_seq_one_letter_code
_entity_poly.pdbx_strand_id
1 'polypeptide(L)'
;MAEDATPPVKPERRGYLLNEYTGSREYFVLRGGVLRIRQTKQGPDIGAVCLTHGSTVTLLANSALEVHAKVPYPQEYILAAMNVGEAEGWHDDIKASINAEQEEMARLTKLLENGCTMHKYNYSNSKRSRRYFWVEDNRHELCWGRSKGDKKDDTQKVDLRECIGIIYGPMTTTFQRCPNLEDPAWTCFSLLFMGRTLDLTVSGDLQVRAWFLGMQHLISLHGIGSMPMMSDAQFVARKVQYKLMAVAHRNGLVLGRYLLQRVRALATGKGLTGLADDHRLSTPVASSTRATVTGSKERKREAESQATGRSANLKARTLEVQATLRDRSVQIEVAKTLLKTGKGMSQDSLDAALREAALEALKKQCASLDEDMQRLTAEAEELAPQAKAAEKSERSVRKLQQKLEESEAKRKELEQSLSSARTNVESSNGAKRKSTAEDAEAKKRATELRQRIEDLERRAREVQAQQHAELAAAQSQRRDEAIQAAEQERLALARKLEAAGQDLTKAKEAEQQSRERLAQTQELSKKLNTSIAPLVQAAKRLKEEQSRTRAEVLEVGKGFTAEVQKVVDSTAKLKEQGLALQERYKAVMEERKKLHNTVLDLKGNIRVFVRVRPINSKETGHEPEGEATISFRDDTNIGVYDGTHARRKWFEFDRVFSPDTKQVMVFEEAKPLATSVLDGYCVCIFAYGQTGSGKTHTMTGIPSDPGLNTRVLEELFRIRNERAGEYVINISLSITEIYNETIRDLLSPSSKKLDVKQNSDGSCGVPGLSEEKVESVDDVMDCIAKASKNRAVSSTDMNEQSSRSHSIVTVRTQCTLGSDTYIGKIHLIDLAGSENTNKSGVTGQGMKEAQNINKSLSALGDVIQSLVAKNPHTPYRNSKLTMMLKDSLGGNSKTLMIVCSSPAQFNVTETLSSLNFAARARNVELGKAKQKVAS
;
A
#
# COMPACT_ATOMS: atom_id res chain seq x y z
N MET A 1 24.56 -1.34 47.54
CA MET A 1 23.93 -0.20 46.87
C MET A 1 24.44 -0.16 45.44
N ALA A 2 23.53 -0.16 44.47
CA ALA A 2 23.76 0.20 43.08
C ALA A 2 22.40 0.69 42.59
N GLU A 3 22.32 1.90 42.07
CA GLU A 3 21.05 2.55 41.78
C GLU A 3 20.46 2.00 40.48
N ASP A 4 19.19 1.60 40.51
CA ASP A 4 18.44 1.15 39.33
C ASP A 4 17.98 2.37 38.53
N ALA A 5 18.96 3.10 38.00
CA ALA A 5 18.78 4.31 37.25
C ALA A 5 18.19 3.97 35.87
N THR A 6 16.86 4.04 35.75
CA THR A 6 16.18 3.97 34.45
C THR A 6 16.86 4.92 33.46
N PRO A 7 17.38 4.44 32.33
CA PRO A 7 18.15 5.27 31.42
C PRO A 7 17.26 6.41 30.90
N PRO A 8 17.80 7.64 30.77
CA PRO A 8 17.03 8.79 30.36
C PRO A 8 16.39 8.52 28.99
N VAL A 9 15.08 8.77 28.89
CA VAL A 9 14.33 8.57 27.65
C VAL A 9 14.85 9.54 26.60
N LYS A 10 15.70 9.04 25.69
CA LYS A 10 16.23 9.83 24.57
C LYS A 10 15.07 10.54 23.84
N PRO A 11 15.19 11.84 23.53
CA PRO A 11 14.10 12.62 22.95
C PRO A 11 13.65 12.02 21.61
N GLU A 12 12.34 11.96 21.40
CA GLU A 12 11.76 11.40 20.18
C GLU A 12 11.93 12.40 19.02
N ARG A 13 12.93 12.17 18.16
CA ARG A 13 13.14 12.98 16.96
C ARG A 13 12.15 12.56 15.87
N ARG A 14 11.65 13.51 15.10
CA ARG A 14 10.72 13.25 14.00
C ARG A 14 11.04 14.12 12.81
N GLY A 15 11.00 13.57 11.60
CA GLY A 15 11.48 14.23 10.40
C GLY A 15 10.86 13.69 9.13
N TYR A 16 11.43 14.06 7.98
CA TYR A 16 11.05 13.50 6.69
C TYR A 16 12.23 12.75 6.07
N LEU A 17 11.95 11.57 5.52
CA LEU A 17 12.86 10.84 4.66
C LEU A 17 12.43 11.00 3.21
N LEU A 18 13.38 10.98 2.30
CA LEU A 18 13.18 10.79 0.87
C LEU A 18 13.58 9.36 0.53
N ASN A 19 12.63 8.59 0.00
CA ASN A 19 12.84 7.21 -0.42
C ASN A 19 13.24 7.20 -1.91
N GLU A 20 14.54 7.07 -2.20
CA GLU A 20 15.06 7.21 -3.57
C GLU A 20 14.47 6.20 -4.57
N TYR A 21 14.08 5.01 -4.11
CA TYR A 21 13.48 3.97 -4.97
C TYR A 21 12.07 4.29 -5.45
N THR A 22 11.39 5.26 -4.83
CA THR A 22 9.97 5.59 -5.08
C THR A 22 9.72 7.08 -5.29
N GLY A 23 10.67 7.94 -4.92
CA GLY A 23 10.52 9.39 -4.87
C GLY A 23 9.58 9.89 -3.77
N SER A 24 9.06 9.03 -2.89
CA SER A 24 8.13 9.45 -1.83
C SER A 24 8.85 10.20 -0.71
N ARG A 25 8.20 11.27 -0.23
CA ARG A 25 8.58 11.96 1.02
C ARG A 25 7.76 11.37 2.17
N GLU A 26 8.35 10.45 2.90
CA GLU A 26 7.72 9.75 4.02
C GLU A 26 8.09 10.43 5.35
N TYR A 27 7.25 10.29 6.37
CA TYR A 27 7.50 10.84 7.70
C TYR A 27 8.17 9.79 8.58
N PHE A 28 9.14 10.16 9.42
CA PHE A 28 9.77 9.23 10.35
C PHE A 28 9.73 9.68 11.79
N VAL A 29 9.80 8.69 12.69
CA VAL A 29 9.97 8.84 14.13
C VAL A 29 11.16 7.99 14.56
N LEU A 30 12.24 8.65 14.99
CA LEU A 30 13.43 8.00 15.55
C LEU A 30 13.28 7.91 17.07
N ARG A 31 13.28 6.69 17.60
CA ARG A 31 13.22 6.45 19.05
C ARG A 31 13.95 5.16 19.42
N GLY A 32 14.95 5.28 20.30
CA GLY A 32 15.71 4.13 20.83
C GLY A 32 16.33 3.24 19.74
N GLY A 33 17.01 3.84 18.76
CA GLY A 33 17.67 3.10 17.67
C GLY A 33 16.76 2.53 16.59
N VAL A 34 15.45 2.78 16.65
CA VAL A 34 14.51 2.38 15.60
C VAL A 34 13.98 3.63 14.89
N LEU A 35 14.17 3.69 13.58
CA LEU A 35 13.58 4.68 12.68
C LEU A 35 12.27 4.10 12.12
N ARG A 36 11.14 4.58 12.65
CA ARG A 36 9.79 4.14 12.26
C ARG A 36 9.28 5.02 11.14
N ILE A 37 8.82 4.40 10.06
CA ILE A 37 8.36 5.06 8.83
C ILE A 37 6.83 5.15 8.84
N ARG A 38 6.28 6.30 8.43
CA ARG A 38 4.86 6.63 8.40
C ARG A 38 4.52 7.36 7.11
N GLN A 39 3.33 7.13 6.56
CA GLN A 39 2.84 7.91 5.40
C GLN A 39 2.55 9.38 5.76
N THR A 40 2.16 9.67 7.00
CA THR A 40 1.82 11.04 7.46
C THR A 40 2.28 11.27 8.90
N LYS A 41 2.25 12.53 9.37
CA LYS A 41 2.67 12.89 10.74
C LYS A 41 1.92 12.15 11.86
N GLN A 42 0.66 11.81 11.60
CA GLN A 42 -0.28 11.19 12.55
C GLN A 42 -0.66 9.75 12.16
N GLY A 43 -0.13 9.23 11.04
CA GLY A 43 -0.41 7.88 10.58
C GLY A 43 0.28 6.79 11.43
N PRO A 44 -0.18 5.52 11.31
CA PRO A 44 0.49 4.38 11.93
C PRO A 44 1.87 4.14 11.32
N ASP A 45 2.72 3.42 12.05
CA ASP A 45 4.01 2.95 11.55
C ASP A 45 3.78 1.92 10.42
N ILE A 46 4.13 2.26 9.18
CA ILE A 46 4.06 1.37 8.01
C ILE A 46 5.35 0.54 7.81
N GLY A 47 6.43 0.93 8.47
CA GLY A 47 7.72 0.24 8.44
C GLY A 47 8.60 0.62 9.62
N ALA A 48 9.62 -0.17 9.91
CA ALA A 48 10.58 0.12 10.98
C ALA A 48 11.98 -0.39 10.60
N VAL A 49 12.92 0.55 10.48
CA VAL A 49 14.34 0.29 10.23
C VAL A 49 15.05 0.26 11.58
N CYS A 50 15.68 -0.86 11.91
CA CYS A 50 16.50 -0.99 13.12
C CYS A 50 17.93 -0.56 12.78
N LEU A 51 18.43 0.49 13.42
CA LEU A 51 19.78 1.05 13.22
C LEU A 51 20.81 0.17 13.95
N THR A 52 20.99 -1.03 13.41
CA THR A 52 21.80 -2.12 13.98
C THR A 52 23.29 -1.97 13.67
N HIS A 53 24.11 -2.78 14.34
CA HIS A 53 25.55 -2.86 14.10
C HIS A 53 25.91 -2.89 12.60
N GLY A 54 26.92 -2.11 12.21
CA GLY A 54 27.42 -2.04 10.84
C GLY A 54 26.67 -1.05 9.94
N SER A 55 25.52 -0.53 10.38
CA SER A 55 24.87 0.63 9.77
C SER A 55 25.76 1.88 9.92
N THR A 56 25.64 2.83 8.99
CA THR A 56 26.38 4.11 9.01
C THR A 56 25.45 5.29 8.79
N VAL A 57 25.84 6.45 9.31
CA VAL A 57 25.20 7.74 9.01
C VAL A 57 26.26 8.75 8.57
N THR A 58 25.98 9.47 7.48
CA THR A 58 26.81 10.53 6.92
C THR A 58 26.01 11.83 6.93
N LEU A 59 26.57 12.92 7.45
CA LEU A 59 25.98 14.25 7.26
C LEU A 59 26.35 14.76 5.87
N LEU A 60 25.35 15.05 5.04
CA LEU A 60 25.53 15.58 3.69
C LEU A 60 25.37 17.11 3.69
N ALA A 61 25.81 17.74 2.59
CA ALA A 61 25.50 19.14 2.33
C ALA A 61 23.98 19.38 2.26
N ASN A 62 23.55 20.63 2.47
CA ASN A 62 22.15 21.09 2.38
C ASN A 62 21.19 20.51 3.44
N SER A 63 21.66 20.27 4.67
CA SER A 63 20.83 19.78 5.81
C SER A 63 20.23 18.38 5.60
N ALA A 64 20.94 17.53 4.84
CA ALA A 64 20.54 16.14 4.61
C ALA A 64 21.45 15.16 5.36
N LEU A 65 20.92 13.98 5.69
CA LEU A 65 21.70 12.86 6.22
C LEU A 65 21.49 11.65 5.32
N GLU A 66 22.55 10.92 5.08
CA GLU A 66 22.51 9.62 4.43
C GLU A 66 22.61 8.53 5.51
N VAL A 67 21.64 7.64 5.60
CA VAL A 67 21.63 6.50 6.52
C VAL A 67 21.67 5.20 5.72
N HIS A 68 22.76 4.46 5.85
CA HIS A 68 22.90 3.11 5.28
C HIS A 68 22.65 2.09 6.37
N ALA A 69 21.47 1.45 6.39
CA ALA A 69 21.19 0.31 7.24
C ALA A 69 21.59 -0.98 6.50
N LYS A 70 22.44 -1.83 7.10
CA LYS A 70 22.94 -3.05 6.42
C LYS A 70 22.10 -4.31 6.65
N VAL A 71 21.21 -4.29 7.64
CA VAL A 71 20.56 -5.48 8.20
C VAL A 71 19.11 -5.13 8.57
N PRO A 72 18.10 -5.99 8.26
CA PRO A 72 18.20 -7.31 7.64
C PRO A 72 18.46 -7.31 6.13
N TYR A 73 18.32 -6.16 5.49
CA TYR A 73 18.67 -5.94 4.08
C TYR A 73 19.43 -4.61 3.97
N PRO A 74 20.35 -4.44 3.01
CA PRO A 74 20.92 -3.14 2.68
C PRO A 74 19.80 -2.17 2.26
N GLN A 75 19.69 -1.06 2.96
CA GLN A 75 18.72 0.01 2.70
C GLN A 75 19.39 1.36 2.91
N GLU A 76 19.25 2.24 1.94
CA GLU A 76 19.86 3.56 1.91
C GLU A 76 18.73 4.60 1.97
N TYR A 77 18.84 5.56 2.89
CA TYR A 77 17.80 6.54 3.19
C TYR A 77 18.41 7.95 3.28
N ILE A 78 17.85 8.90 2.53
CA ILE A 78 18.21 10.31 2.66
C ILE A 78 17.17 11.00 3.56
N LEU A 79 17.59 11.41 4.75
CA LEU A 79 16.77 12.17 5.70
C LEU A 79 16.96 13.67 5.43
N ALA A 80 15.88 14.42 5.23
CA ALA A 80 15.93 15.86 4.96
C ALA A 80 15.41 16.65 6.15
N ALA A 81 16.32 17.34 6.85
CA ALA A 81 15.99 18.25 7.94
C ALA A 81 15.54 19.63 7.41
N MET A 82 14.95 20.45 8.28
CA MET A 82 14.53 21.81 7.93
C MET A 82 15.69 22.82 7.99
N ASN A 83 16.77 22.50 8.69
CA ASN A 83 17.97 23.33 8.83
C ASN A 83 19.18 22.49 9.28
N VAL A 84 20.37 23.09 9.23
CA VAL A 84 21.65 22.41 9.52
C VAL A 84 21.72 21.88 10.95
N GLY A 85 21.32 22.66 11.96
CA GLY A 85 21.36 22.25 13.37
C GLY A 85 20.39 21.11 13.70
N GLU A 86 19.26 21.01 13.00
CA GLU A 86 18.39 19.84 13.07
C GLU A 86 19.04 18.61 12.40
N ALA A 87 19.74 18.79 11.29
CA ALA A 87 20.47 17.71 10.62
C ALA A 87 21.63 17.16 11.47
N GLU A 88 22.43 18.05 12.06
CA GLU A 88 23.51 17.73 13.01
C GLU A 88 22.96 17.00 14.24
N GLY A 89 21.89 17.52 14.84
CA GLY A 89 21.23 16.88 15.99
C GLY A 89 20.66 15.49 15.69
N TRP A 90 20.11 15.26 14.50
CA TRP A 90 19.69 13.92 14.06
C TRP A 90 20.89 13.00 13.79
N HIS A 91 21.97 13.52 13.20
CA HIS A 91 23.18 12.75 12.90
C HIS A 91 23.79 12.24 14.20
N ASP A 92 23.92 13.09 15.21
CA ASP A 92 24.50 12.73 16.50
C ASP A 92 23.59 11.76 17.28
N ASP A 93 22.26 11.93 17.27
CA ASP A 93 21.34 10.97 17.91
C ASP A 93 21.37 9.57 17.23
N ILE A 94 21.45 9.53 15.89
CA ILE A 94 21.57 8.28 15.11
C ILE A 94 22.93 7.63 15.37
N LYS A 95 24.02 8.40 15.28
CA LYS A 95 25.40 7.95 15.49
C LYS A 95 25.62 7.46 16.92
N ALA A 96 25.10 8.16 17.93
CA ALA A 96 25.12 7.71 19.32
C ALA A 96 24.26 6.46 19.58
N SER A 97 23.31 6.12 18.69
CA SER A 97 22.60 4.84 18.76
C SER A 97 23.37 3.72 18.07
N ILE A 98 23.97 3.98 16.91
CA ILE A 98 24.84 3.04 16.20
C ILE A 98 26.05 2.68 17.07
N ASN A 99 26.67 3.66 17.72
CA ASN A 99 27.79 3.46 18.64
C ASN A 99 27.40 2.59 19.84
N ALA A 100 26.23 2.79 20.45
CA ALA A 100 25.76 1.96 21.57
C ALA A 100 25.55 0.49 21.17
N GLU A 101 25.02 0.23 19.97
CA GLU A 101 24.93 -1.13 19.42
C GLU A 101 26.32 -1.72 19.09
N GLN A 102 27.28 -0.90 18.64
CA GLN A 102 28.67 -1.32 18.45
C GLN A 102 29.37 -1.67 19.78
N GLU A 103 29.16 -0.88 20.83
CA GLU A 103 29.67 -1.12 22.19
C GLU A 103 29.07 -2.39 22.81
N GLU A 104 27.76 -2.62 22.68
CA GLU A 104 27.14 -3.87 23.15
C GLU A 104 27.67 -5.07 22.36
N MET A 105 27.78 -5.01 21.02
CA MET A 105 28.37 -6.11 20.24
C MET A 105 29.84 -6.36 20.60
N ALA A 106 30.63 -5.31 20.89
CA ALA A 106 32.00 -5.45 21.39
C ALA A 106 32.03 -6.14 22.77
N ARG A 107 31.10 -5.78 23.67
CA ARG A 107 30.95 -6.41 24.99
C ARG A 107 30.53 -7.88 24.88
N LEU A 108 29.58 -8.21 23.99
CA LEU A 108 29.17 -9.60 23.73
C LEU A 108 30.32 -10.41 23.12
N THR A 109 31.09 -9.83 22.19
CA THR A 109 32.28 -10.47 21.61
C THR A 109 33.34 -10.77 22.67
N LYS A 110 33.59 -9.83 23.60
CA LYS A 110 34.50 -10.05 24.73
C LYS A 110 34.03 -11.15 25.69
N LEU A 111 32.72 -11.42 25.78
CA LEU A 111 32.19 -12.58 26.51
C LEU A 111 32.43 -13.91 25.78
N LEU A 112 32.63 -13.91 24.45
CA LEU A 112 33.07 -15.10 23.70
C LEU A 112 34.57 -15.34 23.87
N GLU A 113 35.37 -14.26 23.83
CA GLU A 113 36.83 -14.30 24.05
C GLU A 113 37.17 -14.81 25.46
N ASN A 114 36.47 -14.32 26.48
CA ASN A 114 36.57 -14.82 27.86
C ASN A 114 36.21 -16.31 27.95
N GLY A 115 35.20 -16.74 27.18
CA GLY A 115 34.72 -18.13 27.14
C GLY A 115 33.65 -18.47 28.18
N CYS A 116 32.99 -19.62 28.00
CA CYS A 116 32.07 -20.19 28.98
C CYS A 116 32.00 -21.72 28.88
N THR A 117 31.35 -22.38 29.84
CA THR A 117 31.12 -23.83 29.76
C THR A 117 29.78 -24.13 29.09
N MET A 118 29.81 -24.86 27.97
CA MET A 118 28.63 -25.24 27.19
C MET A 118 28.50 -26.77 27.10
N HIS A 119 27.36 -27.24 26.61
CA HIS A 119 27.19 -28.62 26.16
C HIS A 119 27.21 -28.68 24.63
N LYS A 120 28.12 -29.49 24.09
CA LYS A 120 28.21 -29.84 22.68
C LYS A 120 27.53 -31.19 22.44
N TYR A 121 26.60 -31.25 21.50
CA TYR A 121 25.98 -32.52 21.10
C TYR A 121 26.89 -33.31 20.17
N ASN A 122 26.94 -34.63 20.37
CA ASN A 122 27.66 -35.55 19.49
C ASN A 122 26.71 -36.60 18.90
N TYR A 123 26.56 -36.57 17.57
CA TYR A 123 25.69 -37.48 16.83
C TYR A 123 26.22 -38.91 16.73
N SER A 124 27.52 -39.16 16.85
CA SER A 124 28.08 -40.52 16.69
C SER A 124 27.74 -41.47 17.85
N ASN A 125 27.30 -40.93 19.00
CA ASN A 125 26.93 -41.71 20.17
C ASN A 125 25.70 -41.15 20.92
N SER A 126 24.98 -40.22 20.30
CA SER A 126 23.78 -39.54 20.84
C SER A 126 23.94 -38.93 22.25
N LYS A 127 25.16 -38.55 22.65
CA LYS A 127 25.45 -37.95 23.97
C LYS A 127 25.87 -36.49 23.82
N ARG A 128 25.49 -35.65 24.81
CA ARG A 128 26.07 -34.30 24.97
C ARG A 128 27.35 -34.39 25.80
N SER A 129 28.32 -33.53 25.47
CA SER A 129 29.61 -33.43 26.15
C SER A 129 29.79 -32.01 26.70
N ARG A 130 30.08 -31.90 28.00
CA ARG A 130 30.40 -30.61 28.63
C ARG A 130 31.83 -30.22 28.22
N ARG A 131 32.01 -28.99 27.74
CA ARG A 131 33.28 -28.43 27.29
C ARG A 131 33.33 -26.94 27.60
N TYR A 132 34.53 -26.42 27.85
CA TYR A 132 34.77 -24.98 27.88
C TYR A 132 34.95 -24.52 26.43
N PHE A 133 34.16 -23.53 26.00
CA PHE A 133 34.20 -22.93 24.68
C PHE A 133 34.72 -21.49 24.79
N TRP A 134 35.52 -21.07 23.83
CA TRP A 134 35.97 -19.68 23.68
C TRP A 134 36.20 -19.35 22.20
N VAL A 135 36.21 -18.06 21.88
CA VAL A 135 36.73 -17.55 20.61
C VAL A 135 38.17 -17.09 20.83
N GLU A 136 39.07 -17.40 19.89
CA GLU A 136 40.45 -16.91 19.92
C GLU A 136 40.51 -15.41 19.66
N ASP A 137 41.57 -14.75 20.11
CA ASP A 137 41.75 -13.29 20.00
C ASP A 137 41.75 -12.79 18.53
N ASN A 138 41.94 -13.70 17.56
CA ASN A 138 41.81 -13.45 16.12
C ASN A 138 40.36 -13.36 15.61
N ARG A 139 39.36 -13.70 16.44
CA ARG A 139 37.91 -13.71 16.16
C ARG A 139 37.44 -14.59 14.99
N HIS A 140 38.33 -15.40 14.43
CA HIS A 140 38.03 -16.34 13.35
C HIS A 140 37.86 -17.77 13.87
N GLU A 141 38.57 -18.16 14.94
CA GLU A 141 38.54 -19.54 15.44
C GLU A 141 37.67 -19.68 16.70
N LEU A 142 36.70 -20.61 16.64
CA LEU A 142 35.94 -21.08 17.80
C LEU A 142 36.55 -22.38 18.31
N CYS A 143 37.10 -22.33 19.53
CA CYS A 143 37.80 -23.42 20.20
C CYS A 143 36.97 -24.03 21.33
N TRP A 144 37.20 -25.31 21.64
CA TRP A 144 36.69 -25.95 22.86
C TRP A 144 37.59 -27.06 23.42
N GLY A 145 37.66 -27.12 24.75
CA GLY A 145 38.48 -28.04 25.54
C GLY A 145 37.85 -28.35 26.92
N ARG A 146 38.65 -28.76 27.90
CA ARG A 146 38.24 -28.85 29.32
C ARG A 146 38.36 -27.48 29.99
N SER A 147 39.41 -26.73 29.66
CA SER A 147 39.67 -25.34 30.08
C SER A 147 40.26 -24.52 28.92
N LYS A 148 40.24 -23.17 29.03
CA LYS A 148 40.95 -22.31 28.07
C LYS A 148 42.45 -22.40 28.35
N GLY A 149 43.23 -22.87 27.38
CA GLY A 149 44.68 -23.08 27.51
C GLY A 149 45.12 -24.52 27.83
N ASP A 150 44.25 -25.51 27.69
CA ASP A 150 44.65 -26.93 27.73
C ASP A 150 45.73 -27.26 26.68
N LYS A 151 46.44 -28.38 26.87
CA LYS A 151 47.37 -28.91 25.85
C LYS A 151 46.65 -29.07 24.51
N LYS A 152 47.34 -28.71 23.41
CA LYS A 152 46.78 -28.66 22.04
C LYS A 152 45.98 -29.91 21.65
N ASP A 153 46.42 -31.10 22.09
CA ASP A 153 45.87 -32.39 21.67
C ASP A 153 44.43 -32.68 22.16
N ASP A 154 43.94 -32.00 23.22
CA ASP A 154 42.55 -32.12 23.71
C ASP A 154 41.70 -30.87 23.39
N THR A 155 42.24 -29.92 22.62
CA THR A 155 41.52 -28.73 22.14
C THR A 155 41.09 -28.93 20.70
N GLN A 156 39.79 -28.83 20.44
CA GLN A 156 39.21 -28.88 19.10
C GLN A 156 38.80 -27.47 18.66
N LYS A 157 38.82 -27.18 17.35
CA LYS A 157 38.41 -25.88 16.82
C LYS A 157 37.71 -25.94 15.45
N VAL A 158 36.99 -24.87 15.11
CA VAL A 158 36.44 -24.59 13.76
C VAL A 158 36.69 -23.14 13.37
N ASP A 159 36.83 -22.89 12.07
CA ASP A 159 36.91 -21.55 11.50
C ASP A 159 35.50 -21.01 11.22
N LEU A 160 35.13 -19.90 11.87
CA LEU A 160 33.84 -19.24 11.73
C LEU A 160 33.62 -18.67 10.32
N ARG A 161 34.67 -18.50 9.50
CA ARG A 161 34.55 -18.10 8.09
C ARG A 161 33.91 -19.19 7.23
N GLU A 162 34.05 -20.46 7.60
CA GLU A 162 33.34 -21.58 6.95
C GLU A 162 31.87 -21.69 7.37
N CYS A 163 31.43 -20.91 8.36
CA CYS A 163 30.09 -21.00 8.91
C CYS A 163 29.08 -20.35 7.94
N ILE A 164 28.32 -21.18 7.22
CA ILE A 164 27.27 -20.75 6.29
C ILE A 164 26.00 -20.23 7.00
N GLY A 165 25.94 -20.34 8.34
CA GLY A 165 24.92 -19.66 9.11
C GLY A 165 24.79 -20.11 10.57
N ILE A 166 23.96 -19.40 11.33
CA ILE A 166 23.57 -19.75 12.69
C ILE A 166 22.04 -19.80 12.80
N ILE A 167 21.53 -20.81 13.50
CA ILE A 167 20.09 -20.98 13.77
C ILE A 167 19.85 -21.23 15.26
N TYR A 168 18.70 -20.80 15.77
CA TYR A 168 18.37 -20.76 17.20
C TYR A 168 16.97 -21.33 17.46
N GLY A 169 16.75 -21.89 18.64
CA GLY A 169 15.45 -22.38 19.03
C GLY A 169 15.11 -23.75 18.41
N PRO A 170 13.81 -24.02 18.14
CA PRO A 170 13.34 -25.32 17.66
C PRO A 170 13.76 -25.64 16.22
N MET A 171 14.27 -24.66 15.47
CA MET A 171 14.72 -24.83 14.08
C MET A 171 16.10 -25.50 13.99
N THR A 172 16.82 -25.62 15.11
CA THR A 172 18.17 -26.20 15.21
C THR A 172 18.23 -27.66 14.77
N THR A 173 19.34 -28.05 14.15
CA THR A 173 19.60 -29.44 13.76
C THR A 173 19.60 -30.40 14.95
N THR A 174 19.91 -29.90 16.15
CA THR A 174 19.76 -30.63 17.41
C THR A 174 18.35 -31.22 17.58
N PHE A 175 17.27 -30.44 17.39
CA PHE A 175 15.90 -30.99 17.51
C PHE A 175 15.52 -31.94 16.39
N GLN A 176 16.16 -31.82 15.23
CA GLN A 176 15.90 -32.72 14.09
C GLN A 176 16.58 -34.10 14.26
N ARG A 177 17.65 -34.19 15.07
CA ARG A 177 18.56 -35.34 15.12
C ARG A 177 18.73 -35.98 16.50
N CYS A 178 18.49 -35.23 17.58
CA CYS A 178 18.55 -35.71 18.96
C CYS A 178 17.11 -35.71 19.54
N PRO A 179 16.31 -36.78 19.33
CA PRO A 179 14.90 -36.80 19.74
C PRO A 179 14.71 -36.70 21.26
N ASN A 180 15.67 -37.18 22.04
CA ASN A 180 15.66 -37.15 23.51
C ASN A 180 16.42 -35.90 24.02
N LEU A 181 15.96 -34.70 23.67
CA LEU A 181 16.60 -33.45 24.11
C LEU A 181 16.09 -33.02 25.49
N GLU A 182 16.97 -32.99 26.49
CA GLU A 182 16.69 -32.43 27.81
C GLU A 182 16.67 -30.89 27.83
N ASP A 183 17.49 -30.26 26.98
CA ASP A 183 17.72 -28.82 27.04
C ASP A 183 16.58 -28.03 26.33
N PRO A 184 16.06 -26.95 26.94
CA PRO A 184 14.97 -26.18 26.35
C PRO A 184 15.37 -25.54 25.02
N ALA A 185 14.45 -25.50 24.04
CA ALA A 185 14.75 -24.97 22.70
C ALA A 185 15.41 -23.59 22.69
N TRP A 186 14.94 -22.68 23.55
CA TRP A 186 15.49 -21.33 23.70
C TRP A 186 16.91 -21.27 24.32
N THR A 187 17.54 -22.39 24.67
CA THR A 187 18.97 -22.47 25.07
C THR A 187 19.88 -23.01 23.95
N CYS A 188 19.30 -23.63 22.92
CA CYS A 188 20.01 -24.34 21.87
C CYS A 188 20.23 -23.46 20.62
N PHE A 189 21.42 -23.57 20.03
CA PHE A 189 21.74 -23.02 18.71
C PHE A 189 22.68 -23.94 17.92
N SER A 190 22.59 -23.87 16.59
CA SER A 190 23.42 -24.65 15.66
C SER A 190 24.24 -23.73 14.80
N LEU A 191 25.54 -24.01 14.69
CA LEU A 191 26.45 -23.41 13.73
C LEU A 191 26.51 -24.32 12.51
N LEU A 192 26.04 -23.81 11.37
CA LEU A 192 25.92 -24.52 10.10
C LEU A 192 27.21 -24.36 9.29
N PHE A 193 27.78 -25.46 8.81
CA PHE A 193 28.93 -25.47 7.90
C PHE A 193 28.59 -26.33 6.68
N MET A 194 29.42 -26.29 5.64
CA MET A 194 29.21 -27.20 4.50
C MET A 194 29.44 -28.67 4.94
N GLY A 195 28.40 -29.50 4.83
CA GLY A 195 28.43 -30.93 5.15
C GLY A 195 28.47 -31.30 6.65
N ARG A 196 28.69 -30.34 7.56
CA ARG A 196 28.79 -30.58 9.02
C ARG A 196 28.01 -29.54 9.83
N THR A 197 27.69 -29.88 11.07
CA THR A 197 26.96 -28.99 11.98
C THR A 197 27.52 -29.10 13.39
N LEU A 198 27.65 -27.95 14.08
CA LEU A 198 28.10 -27.87 15.46
C LEU A 198 26.95 -27.36 16.33
N ASP A 199 26.37 -28.28 17.09
CA ASP A 199 25.14 -28.07 17.84
C ASP A 199 25.44 -27.88 19.34
N LEU A 200 25.05 -26.73 19.85
CA LEU A 200 25.46 -26.20 21.16
C LEU A 200 24.26 -25.81 22.01
N THR A 201 24.43 -25.87 23.33
CA THR A 201 23.52 -25.25 24.29
C THR A 201 24.28 -24.72 25.50
N VAL A 202 23.81 -23.60 26.05
CA VAL A 202 24.44 -22.88 27.16
C VAL A 202 23.40 -22.50 28.22
N SER A 203 23.79 -22.60 29.49
CA SER A 203 22.91 -22.37 30.63
C SER A 203 22.90 -20.90 31.06
N GLY A 204 21.71 -20.36 31.34
CA GLY A 204 21.55 -19.00 31.85
C GLY A 204 21.25 -17.94 30.78
N ASP A 205 20.32 -17.05 31.07
CA ASP A 205 19.70 -16.20 30.06
C ASP A 205 20.65 -15.21 29.37
N LEU A 206 21.59 -14.63 30.14
CA LEU A 206 22.58 -13.69 29.63
C LEU A 206 23.63 -14.40 28.75
N GLN A 207 24.02 -15.63 29.10
CA GLN A 207 24.98 -16.42 28.32
C GLN A 207 24.37 -16.83 26.97
N VAL A 208 23.11 -17.28 26.93
CA VAL A 208 22.43 -17.57 25.65
C VAL A 208 22.37 -16.33 24.75
N ARG A 209 22.08 -15.15 25.32
CA ARG A 209 22.04 -13.87 24.58
C ARG A 209 23.40 -13.53 24.00
N ALA A 210 24.44 -13.51 24.85
CA ALA A 210 25.81 -13.20 24.44
C ALA A 210 26.34 -14.18 23.39
N TRP A 211 26.12 -15.48 23.58
CA TRP A 211 26.63 -16.52 22.69
C TRP A 211 25.90 -16.60 21.35
N PHE A 212 24.57 -16.45 21.32
CA PHE A 212 23.87 -16.44 20.04
C PHE A 212 24.16 -15.16 19.24
N LEU A 213 23.98 -13.97 19.85
CA LEU A 213 24.14 -12.69 19.13
C LEU A 213 25.60 -12.40 18.79
N GLY A 214 26.54 -12.67 19.72
CA GLY A 214 27.97 -12.52 19.45
C GLY A 214 28.44 -13.45 18.32
N MET A 215 28.01 -14.71 18.30
CA MET A 215 28.35 -15.62 17.19
C MET A 215 27.69 -15.16 15.88
N GLN A 216 26.42 -14.75 15.90
CA GLN A 216 25.76 -14.22 14.70
C GLN A 216 26.48 -12.98 14.16
N HIS A 217 26.95 -12.10 15.04
CA HIS A 217 27.76 -10.93 14.69
C HIS A 217 29.10 -11.32 14.06
N LEU A 218 29.89 -12.21 14.68
CA LEU A 218 31.17 -12.67 14.12
C LEU A 218 31.00 -13.38 12.77
N ILE A 219 29.97 -14.22 12.62
CA ILE A 219 29.66 -14.88 11.35
C ILE A 219 29.23 -13.86 10.30
N SER A 220 28.47 -12.82 10.67
CA SER A 220 28.09 -11.74 9.76
C SER A 220 29.28 -10.85 9.33
N LEU A 221 30.38 -10.82 10.09
CA LEU A 221 31.62 -10.11 9.71
C LEU A 221 32.54 -10.94 8.80
N HIS A 222 32.38 -12.27 8.79
CA HIS A 222 33.45 -13.20 8.34
C HIS A 222 32.98 -14.35 7.45
N GLY A 223 31.69 -14.67 7.41
CA GLY A 223 31.13 -15.84 6.74
C GLY A 223 30.81 -15.65 5.25
N ILE A 224 30.45 -16.75 4.59
CA ILE A 224 30.17 -16.81 3.14
C ILE A 224 28.75 -16.29 2.83
N GLY A 225 28.55 -14.98 2.99
CA GLY A 225 27.34 -14.26 2.57
C GLY A 225 26.75 -13.36 3.66
N SER A 226 25.94 -12.37 3.24
CA SER A 226 25.21 -11.49 4.16
C SER A 226 24.11 -12.26 4.87
N MET A 227 24.32 -12.60 6.15
CA MET A 227 23.27 -13.12 7.01
C MET A 227 22.59 -11.99 7.78
N PRO A 228 21.25 -11.88 7.76
CA PRO A 228 20.53 -10.91 8.59
C PRO A 228 20.80 -11.11 10.09
N MET A 229 21.61 -10.22 10.70
CA MET A 229 21.81 -10.19 12.15
C MET A 229 20.48 -9.85 12.85
N MET A 230 20.18 -10.54 13.95
CA MET A 230 18.95 -10.31 14.71
C MET A 230 19.18 -9.16 15.70
N SER A 231 18.28 -8.16 15.73
CA SER A 231 18.37 -7.12 16.76
C SER A 231 18.00 -7.68 18.13
N ASP A 232 18.49 -7.06 19.20
CA ASP A 232 18.25 -7.55 20.56
C ASP A 232 16.76 -7.65 20.91
N ALA A 233 15.94 -6.69 20.45
CA ALA A 233 14.50 -6.73 20.61
C ALA A 233 13.85 -7.92 19.87
N GLN A 234 14.32 -8.24 18.64
CA GLN A 234 13.85 -9.41 17.89
C GLN A 234 14.26 -10.72 18.56
N PHE A 235 15.48 -10.78 19.10
CA PHE A 235 15.98 -11.95 19.84
C PHE A 235 15.18 -12.17 21.13
N VAL A 236 14.95 -11.12 21.93
CA VAL A 236 14.12 -11.18 23.13
C VAL A 236 12.70 -11.64 22.79
N ALA A 237 12.08 -11.09 21.74
CA ALA A 237 10.73 -11.49 21.32
C ALA A 237 10.65 -12.99 20.93
N ARG A 238 11.56 -13.47 20.05
CA ARG A 238 11.62 -14.90 19.68
C ARG A 238 11.94 -15.79 20.88
N LYS A 239 12.84 -15.36 21.76
CA LYS A 239 13.22 -16.09 22.98
C LYS A 239 12.05 -16.22 23.97
N VAL A 240 11.24 -15.17 24.15
CA VAL A 240 10.00 -15.23 24.93
C VAL A 240 8.99 -16.19 24.30
N GLN A 241 8.79 -16.12 22.98
CA GLN A 241 7.93 -17.05 22.24
C GLN A 241 8.36 -18.52 22.42
N TYR A 242 9.66 -18.82 22.28
CA TYR A 242 10.21 -20.17 22.47
C TYR A 242 10.23 -20.61 23.94
N LYS A 243 10.37 -19.70 24.91
CA LYS A 243 10.18 -20.00 26.34
C LYS A 243 8.74 -20.44 26.60
N LEU A 244 7.76 -19.66 26.17
CA LEU A 244 6.33 -20.00 26.31
C LEU A 244 6.01 -21.33 25.61
N MET A 245 6.56 -21.57 24.42
CA MET A 245 6.38 -22.83 23.69
C MET A 245 7.04 -24.04 24.38
N ALA A 246 8.21 -23.85 25.01
CA ALA A 246 8.88 -24.91 25.78
C ALA A 246 8.17 -25.22 27.11
N VAL A 247 7.40 -24.29 27.70
CA VAL A 247 6.48 -24.64 28.79
C VAL A 247 5.21 -25.28 28.23
N ALA A 248 4.71 -24.83 27.08
CA ALA A 248 3.56 -25.43 26.39
C ALA A 248 3.73 -26.91 26.10
N HIS A 249 4.83 -27.29 25.44
CA HIS A 249 5.08 -28.68 25.05
C HIS A 249 5.30 -29.57 26.28
N ARG A 250 5.90 -29.04 27.37
CA ARG A 250 6.00 -29.73 28.67
C ARG A 250 4.66 -29.91 29.41
N ASN A 251 3.59 -29.27 28.95
CA ASN A 251 2.21 -29.50 29.40
C ASN A 251 1.40 -30.30 28.36
N GLY A 252 2.04 -30.90 27.35
CA GLY A 252 1.40 -31.69 26.29
C GLY A 252 0.68 -30.89 25.20
N LEU A 253 0.94 -29.58 25.10
CA LEU A 253 0.09 -28.63 24.37
C LEU A 253 0.89 -27.80 23.36
N VAL A 254 0.32 -27.53 22.19
CA VAL A 254 0.81 -26.49 21.27
C VAL A 254 0.69 -25.11 21.91
N LEU A 255 1.59 -24.16 21.59
CA LEU A 255 1.65 -22.83 22.23
C LEU A 255 0.28 -22.13 22.33
N GLY A 256 -0.51 -22.13 21.25
CA GLY A 256 -1.86 -21.55 21.26
C GLY A 256 -2.78 -22.20 22.29
N ARG A 257 -2.86 -23.55 22.29
CA ARG A 257 -3.65 -24.30 23.30
C ARG A 257 -3.10 -24.14 24.71
N TYR A 258 -1.78 -23.97 24.89
CA TYR A 258 -1.19 -23.75 26.22
C TYR A 258 -1.44 -22.35 26.77
N LEU A 259 -1.32 -21.30 25.94
CA LEU A 259 -1.70 -19.95 26.36
C LEU A 259 -3.19 -19.92 26.69
N LEU A 260 -4.03 -20.55 25.85
CA LEU A 260 -5.44 -20.77 26.16
C LEU A 260 -5.61 -21.55 27.47
N GLN A 261 -4.88 -22.64 27.70
CA GLN A 261 -5.01 -23.48 28.90
C GLN A 261 -4.45 -22.82 30.16
N ARG A 262 -3.44 -21.95 30.07
CA ARG A 262 -2.97 -21.14 31.20
C ARG A 262 -3.91 -19.99 31.50
N VAL A 263 -4.51 -19.36 30.50
CA VAL A 263 -5.65 -18.45 30.71
C VAL A 263 -6.82 -19.20 31.34
N ARG A 264 -7.17 -20.40 30.87
CA ARG A 264 -8.19 -21.30 31.45
C ARG A 264 -7.81 -21.83 32.85
N ALA A 265 -6.53 -21.92 33.21
CA ALA A 265 -6.08 -22.40 34.52
C ALA A 265 -5.93 -21.27 35.55
N LEU A 266 -5.49 -20.08 35.13
CA LEU A 266 -5.65 -18.83 35.88
C LEU A 266 -7.14 -18.50 36.07
N ALA A 267 -8.00 -19.04 35.21
CA ALA A 267 -9.44 -18.98 35.33
C ALA A 267 -9.99 -20.07 36.27
N THR A 268 -9.68 -21.37 36.14
CA THR A 268 -10.18 -22.41 37.06
C THR A 268 -9.65 -22.21 38.49
N GLY A 269 -8.39 -21.82 38.65
CA GLY A 269 -7.80 -21.39 39.93
C GLY A 269 -8.37 -20.09 40.49
N LYS A 270 -9.26 -19.41 39.74
CA LYS A 270 -10.12 -18.32 40.20
C LYS A 270 -11.61 -18.59 39.86
N GLY A 271 -12.05 -19.85 39.92
CA GLY A 271 -13.47 -20.24 39.90
C GLY A 271 -14.11 -20.64 38.55
N LEU A 272 -13.42 -20.58 37.40
CA LEU A 272 -14.01 -20.91 36.10
C LEU A 272 -14.11 -22.42 35.80
N THR A 273 -14.96 -23.13 36.55
CA THR A 273 -15.33 -24.53 36.30
C THR A 273 -16.27 -24.69 35.10
N GLY A 274 -15.71 -24.73 33.89
CA GLY A 274 -16.46 -25.00 32.65
C GLY A 274 -15.59 -25.22 31.41
N LEU A 275 -14.33 -25.63 31.62
CA LEU A 275 -13.29 -25.69 30.57
C LEU A 275 -12.55 -27.04 30.51
N ALA A 276 -13.00 -27.98 31.35
CA ALA A 276 -12.96 -29.42 31.24
C ALA A 276 -14.44 -29.87 31.23
N ASP A 277 -14.90 -30.87 30.47
CA ASP A 277 -14.22 -31.80 29.56
C ASP A 277 -14.78 -31.63 28.13
N ASP A 278 -13.99 -31.60 27.07
CA ASP A 278 -13.22 -32.69 26.42
C ASP A 278 -14.07 -33.79 25.76
N HIS A 279 -14.09 -33.79 24.42
CA HIS A 279 -13.56 -34.94 23.68
C HIS A 279 -13.31 -34.65 22.19
N ARG A 280 -12.32 -35.37 21.65
CA ARG A 280 -12.02 -35.60 20.21
C ARG A 280 -11.87 -34.37 19.30
N LEU A 281 -10.60 -34.00 19.08
CA LEU A 281 -10.07 -33.87 17.71
C LEU A 281 -8.57 -34.12 17.73
N SER A 282 -8.17 -35.28 17.20
CA SER A 282 -6.80 -35.79 17.12
C SER A 282 -6.42 -36.03 15.66
N THR A 283 -5.11 -36.22 15.40
CA THR A 283 -4.50 -36.52 14.09
C THR A 283 -4.53 -35.37 13.04
N PRO A 284 -3.63 -35.38 12.04
CA PRO A 284 -2.23 -35.80 12.10
C PRO A 284 -1.26 -34.69 11.63
N VAL A 285 0.03 -34.84 11.94
CA VAL A 285 1.10 -34.09 11.25
C VAL A 285 1.28 -34.70 9.87
N ALA A 286 1.27 -33.90 8.81
CA ALA A 286 1.44 -34.38 7.44
C ALA A 286 2.86 -34.88 7.19
N SER A 287 3.00 -36.17 6.87
CA SER A 287 4.22 -36.75 6.30
C SER A 287 4.34 -36.40 4.81
N SER A 288 5.50 -35.92 4.37
CA SER A 288 5.78 -35.77 2.94
C SER A 288 6.20 -37.10 2.31
N THR A 289 5.70 -37.37 1.11
CA THR A 289 6.22 -38.42 0.21
C THR A 289 6.74 -37.81 -1.07
N ARG A 290 7.66 -38.54 -1.72
CA ARG A 290 8.66 -38.00 -2.64
C ARG A 290 8.50 -38.63 -4.02
N ALA A 291 8.46 -37.81 -5.06
CA ALA A 291 8.61 -38.23 -6.46
C ALA A 291 9.68 -37.35 -7.14
N THR A 292 10.22 -37.81 -8.26
CA THR A 292 11.52 -37.38 -8.83
C THR A 292 11.51 -37.50 -10.36
N VAL A 293 12.64 -37.16 -11.04
CA VAL A 293 12.94 -37.45 -12.49
C VAL A 293 12.23 -36.46 -13.45
N THR A 294 12.84 -35.80 -14.46
CA THR A 294 14.24 -35.74 -14.99
C THR A 294 14.49 -34.45 -15.81
N GLY A 295 15.78 -34.11 -15.99
CA GLY A 295 16.30 -33.43 -17.21
C GLY A 295 16.18 -31.90 -17.26
N SER A 296 17.04 -31.18 -17.98
CA SER A 296 18.28 -31.55 -18.67
C SER A 296 19.29 -30.38 -18.68
N LYS A 297 20.57 -30.64 -18.98
CA LYS A 297 21.59 -29.59 -19.18
C LYS A 297 21.63 -29.17 -20.64
N GLU A 298 21.16 -27.96 -20.93
CA GLU A 298 21.45 -27.07 -22.08
C GLU A 298 20.34 -26.00 -22.05
N ARG A 299 20.59 -24.68 -22.12
CA ARG A 299 21.69 -23.94 -22.74
C ARG A 299 22.15 -22.80 -21.81
N LYS A 300 23.40 -22.80 -21.35
CA LYS A 300 24.03 -21.64 -20.67
C LYS A 300 25.36 -21.27 -21.34
N ARG A 301 25.28 -20.87 -22.62
CA ARG A 301 26.41 -20.39 -23.45
C ARG A 301 25.93 -19.62 -24.69
N GLU A 302 25.10 -18.60 -24.49
CA GLU A 302 24.60 -17.74 -25.59
C GLU A 302 24.05 -16.37 -25.13
N ALA A 303 23.50 -16.29 -23.91
CA ALA A 303 22.75 -15.11 -23.44
C ALA A 303 23.60 -13.86 -23.08
N GLU A 304 24.92 -13.97 -22.94
CA GLU A 304 25.76 -12.91 -22.35
C GLU A 304 26.33 -11.91 -23.39
N SER A 305 26.10 -12.12 -24.69
CA SER A 305 26.62 -11.26 -25.78
C SER A 305 25.66 -10.18 -26.30
N GLN A 306 24.40 -10.12 -25.83
CA GLN A 306 23.39 -9.17 -26.33
C GLN A 306 22.93 -8.09 -25.33
N ALA A 307 23.53 -8.00 -24.14
CA ALA A 307 23.11 -7.05 -23.10
C ALA A 307 23.61 -5.61 -23.32
N THR A 308 24.84 -5.43 -23.81
CA THR A 308 25.54 -4.13 -23.83
C THR A 308 25.00 -3.17 -24.90
N GLY A 309 24.66 -3.65 -26.09
CA GLY A 309 24.19 -2.81 -27.20
C GLY A 309 22.83 -2.14 -27.01
N ARG A 310 21.95 -2.70 -26.16
CA ARG A 310 20.59 -2.15 -25.95
C ARG A 310 20.55 -0.96 -24.98
N SER A 311 21.48 -0.88 -24.03
CA SER A 311 21.49 0.16 -22.98
C SER A 311 21.73 1.58 -23.52
N ALA A 312 22.63 1.73 -24.50
CA ALA A 312 22.93 3.03 -25.11
C ALA A 312 21.73 3.60 -25.90
N ASN A 313 21.10 2.77 -26.72
CA ASN A 313 19.96 3.17 -27.57
C ASN A 313 18.70 3.50 -26.75
N LEU A 314 18.54 2.90 -25.56
CA LEU A 314 17.43 3.22 -24.66
C LEU A 314 17.60 4.62 -24.05
N LYS A 315 18.80 4.96 -23.56
CA LYS A 315 19.11 6.27 -22.95
C LYS A 315 18.86 7.46 -23.91
N ALA A 316 19.17 7.29 -25.20
CA ALA A 316 18.90 8.32 -26.20
C ALA A 316 17.39 8.64 -26.31
N ARG A 317 16.55 7.60 -26.44
CA ARG A 317 15.09 7.75 -26.55
C ARG A 317 14.45 8.27 -25.25
N THR A 318 15.04 7.99 -24.08
CA THR A 318 14.56 8.55 -22.80
C THR A 318 14.71 10.09 -22.74
N LEU A 319 15.82 10.64 -23.25
CA LEU A 319 16.05 12.10 -23.28
C LEU A 319 15.07 12.82 -24.22
N GLU A 320 14.79 12.23 -25.37
CA GLU A 320 13.83 12.74 -26.37
C GLU A 320 12.38 12.77 -25.84
N VAL A 321 11.99 11.75 -25.07
CA VAL A 321 10.71 11.71 -24.34
C VAL A 321 10.67 12.72 -23.19
N GLN A 322 11.79 12.96 -22.48
CA GLN A 322 11.84 14.01 -21.45
C GLN A 322 11.69 15.42 -22.03
N ALA A 323 12.18 15.69 -23.24
CA ALA A 323 11.97 16.97 -23.93
C ALA A 323 10.48 17.20 -24.25
N THR A 324 9.82 16.22 -24.87
CA THR A 324 8.38 16.31 -25.22
C THR A 324 7.45 16.33 -24.00
N LEU A 325 7.85 15.73 -22.87
CA LEU A 325 7.11 15.86 -21.61
C LEU A 325 7.24 17.25 -20.96
N ARG A 326 8.36 17.96 -21.14
CA ARG A 326 8.50 19.35 -20.66
C ARG A 326 7.58 20.30 -21.41
N ASP A 327 7.53 20.21 -22.73
CA ASP A 327 6.64 21.02 -23.58
C ASP A 327 5.16 20.83 -23.19
N ARG A 328 4.73 19.57 -23.01
CA ARG A 328 3.38 19.26 -22.52
C ARG A 328 3.11 19.76 -21.10
N SER A 329 4.12 19.77 -20.23
CA SER A 329 3.98 20.33 -18.86
C SER A 329 3.75 21.84 -18.88
N VAL A 330 4.41 22.58 -19.78
CA VAL A 330 4.16 24.03 -19.97
C VAL A 330 2.73 24.29 -20.45
N GLN A 331 2.24 23.51 -21.43
CA GLN A 331 0.85 23.61 -21.90
C GLN A 331 -0.17 23.28 -20.80
N ILE A 332 0.12 22.30 -19.95
CA ILE A 332 -0.72 21.95 -18.79
C ILE A 332 -0.74 23.07 -17.74
N GLU A 333 0.37 23.79 -17.50
CA GLU A 333 0.38 24.90 -16.54
C GLU A 333 -0.36 26.14 -17.06
N VAL A 334 -0.36 26.38 -18.37
CA VAL A 334 -1.25 27.35 -19.02
C VAL A 334 -2.72 26.96 -18.84
N ALA A 335 -3.07 25.68 -19.04
CA ALA A 335 -4.43 25.18 -18.81
C ALA A 335 -4.86 25.29 -17.33
N LYS A 336 -3.97 25.01 -16.37
CA LYS A 336 -4.23 25.24 -14.92
C LYS A 336 -4.43 26.72 -14.58
N THR A 337 -3.80 27.62 -15.33
CA THR A 337 -3.97 29.06 -15.12
C THR A 337 -5.37 29.51 -15.57
N LEU A 338 -5.89 28.94 -16.65
CA LEU A 338 -7.29 29.12 -17.09
C LEU A 338 -8.30 28.47 -16.13
N LEU A 339 -7.95 27.33 -15.50
CA LEU A 339 -8.79 26.68 -14.47
C LEU A 339 -8.99 27.50 -13.18
N LYS A 340 -8.26 28.60 -12.97
CA LYS A 340 -8.44 29.47 -11.79
C LYS A 340 -9.59 30.48 -11.90
N THR A 341 -10.15 30.71 -13.09
CA THR A 341 -11.17 31.77 -13.30
C THR A 341 -12.60 31.25 -13.53
N GLY A 342 -12.80 29.95 -13.83
CA GLY A 342 -14.12 29.36 -14.04
C GLY A 342 -14.67 28.62 -12.81
N LYS A 343 -15.70 29.17 -12.16
CA LYS A 343 -16.48 28.44 -11.12
C LYS A 343 -17.64 27.65 -11.74
N GLY A 344 -17.86 26.42 -11.27
CA GLY A 344 -19.20 25.84 -11.21
C GLY A 344 -19.59 24.74 -12.21
N MET A 345 -18.70 23.78 -12.51
CA MET A 345 -19.08 22.56 -13.25
C MET A 345 -18.63 21.29 -12.50
N SER A 346 -19.42 20.21 -12.64
CA SER A 346 -19.13 18.88 -12.09
C SER A 346 -18.07 18.13 -12.89
N GLN A 347 -17.33 17.26 -12.20
CA GLN A 347 -16.14 16.60 -12.76
C GLN A 347 -16.47 15.68 -13.94
N ASP A 348 -17.56 14.90 -13.87
CA ASP A 348 -18.00 14.01 -14.96
C ASP A 348 -18.42 14.79 -16.22
N SER A 349 -19.04 15.96 -16.05
CA SER A 349 -19.43 16.83 -17.17
C SER A 349 -18.23 17.48 -17.86
N LEU A 350 -17.15 17.76 -17.11
CA LEU A 350 -15.89 18.24 -17.67
C LEU A 350 -15.18 17.13 -18.47
N ASP A 351 -15.17 15.90 -17.94
CA ASP A 351 -14.56 14.73 -18.59
C ASP A 351 -15.34 14.29 -19.85
N ALA A 352 -16.65 14.52 -19.89
CA ALA A 352 -17.47 14.37 -21.10
C ALA A 352 -17.13 15.43 -22.16
N ALA A 353 -17.16 16.72 -21.79
CA ALA A 353 -16.88 17.83 -22.71
C ALA A 353 -15.46 17.77 -23.32
N LEU A 354 -14.45 17.35 -22.54
CA LEU A 354 -13.09 17.15 -23.03
C LEU A 354 -12.99 16.00 -24.06
N ARG A 355 -13.73 14.90 -23.88
CA ARG A 355 -13.79 13.81 -24.87
C ARG A 355 -14.51 14.26 -26.14
N GLU A 356 -15.62 14.97 -26.01
CA GLU A 356 -16.41 15.45 -27.14
C GLU A 356 -15.64 16.47 -28.00
N ALA A 357 -14.99 17.46 -27.36
CA ALA A 357 -14.13 18.43 -28.05
C ALA A 357 -12.93 17.78 -28.76
N ALA A 358 -12.29 16.78 -28.13
CA ALA A 358 -11.19 16.04 -28.76
C ALA A 358 -11.67 15.18 -29.94
N LEU A 359 -12.84 14.55 -29.84
CA LEU A 359 -13.44 13.78 -30.94
C LEU A 359 -13.80 14.69 -32.12
N GLU A 360 -14.37 15.87 -31.86
CA GLU A 360 -14.80 16.81 -32.90
C GLU A 360 -13.61 17.48 -33.63
N ALA A 361 -12.52 17.77 -32.90
CA ALA A 361 -11.26 18.20 -33.51
C ALA A 361 -10.68 17.12 -34.45
N LEU A 362 -10.70 15.85 -34.01
CA LEU A 362 -10.21 14.73 -34.82
C LEU A 362 -11.07 14.50 -36.08
N LYS A 363 -12.40 14.58 -35.97
CA LYS A 363 -13.32 14.52 -37.13
C LYS A 363 -13.00 15.61 -38.16
N LYS A 364 -12.82 16.86 -37.74
CA LYS A 364 -12.48 17.96 -38.65
C LYS A 364 -11.15 17.74 -39.37
N GLN A 365 -10.15 17.19 -38.68
CA GLN A 365 -8.85 16.91 -39.27
C GLN A 365 -8.88 15.71 -40.24
N CYS A 366 -9.76 14.73 -40.02
CA CYS A 366 -10.05 13.68 -41.01
C CYS A 366 -10.80 14.26 -42.22
N ALA A 367 -11.82 15.09 -42.02
CA ALA A 367 -12.61 15.67 -43.09
C ALA A 367 -11.76 16.51 -44.07
N SER A 368 -10.84 17.36 -43.58
CA SER A 368 -9.94 18.11 -44.46
C SER A 368 -8.97 17.22 -45.25
N LEU A 369 -8.56 16.08 -44.68
CA LEU A 369 -7.71 15.11 -45.38
C LEU A 369 -8.47 14.34 -46.47
N ASP A 370 -9.76 14.04 -46.25
CA ASP A 370 -10.64 13.48 -47.29
C ASP A 370 -10.94 14.51 -48.40
N GLU A 371 -11.14 15.79 -48.07
CA GLU A 371 -11.27 16.88 -49.05
C GLU A 371 -9.99 17.09 -49.87
N ASP A 372 -8.81 17.08 -49.23
CA ASP A 372 -7.51 17.12 -49.92
C ASP A 372 -7.31 15.91 -50.84
N MET A 373 -7.68 14.70 -50.38
CA MET A 373 -7.60 13.49 -51.20
C MET A 373 -8.56 13.53 -52.39
N GLN A 374 -9.78 14.03 -52.21
CA GLN A 374 -10.76 14.19 -53.30
C GLN A 374 -10.28 15.23 -54.32
N ARG A 375 -9.73 16.38 -53.89
CA ARG A 375 -9.15 17.39 -54.79
C ARG A 375 -8.00 16.83 -55.62
N LEU A 376 -7.03 16.16 -54.98
CA LEU A 376 -5.90 15.53 -55.68
C LEU A 376 -6.32 14.39 -56.63
N THR A 377 -7.44 13.72 -56.34
CA THR A 377 -8.01 12.71 -57.24
C THR A 377 -8.68 13.36 -58.45
N ALA A 378 -9.43 14.45 -58.25
CA ALA A 378 -10.05 15.21 -59.34
C ALA A 378 -9.01 15.84 -60.29
N GLU A 379 -7.93 16.43 -59.73
CA GLU A 379 -6.80 16.95 -60.52
C GLU A 379 -6.12 15.85 -61.37
N ALA A 380 -6.06 14.62 -60.87
CA ALA A 380 -5.53 13.47 -61.61
C ALA A 380 -6.48 12.99 -62.73
N GLU A 381 -7.79 13.06 -62.53
CA GLU A 381 -8.79 12.71 -63.57
C GLU A 381 -8.90 13.78 -64.66
N GLU A 382 -8.77 15.07 -64.33
CA GLU A 382 -8.81 16.18 -65.30
C GLU A 382 -7.63 16.15 -66.30
N LEU A 383 -6.49 15.58 -65.91
CA LEU A 383 -5.32 15.40 -66.79
C LEU A 383 -5.44 14.19 -67.74
N ALA A 384 -6.28 13.20 -67.43
CA ALA A 384 -6.44 11.97 -68.21
C ALA A 384 -6.89 12.16 -69.69
N PRO A 385 -7.83 13.07 -70.05
CA PRO A 385 -8.22 13.28 -71.44
C PRO A 385 -7.11 13.91 -72.30
N GLN A 386 -6.22 14.73 -71.72
CA GLN A 386 -5.14 15.38 -72.48
C GLN A 386 -4.12 14.36 -73.01
N ALA A 387 -3.79 13.33 -72.21
CA ALA A 387 -2.92 12.23 -72.65
C ALA A 387 -3.50 11.45 -73.84
N LYS A 388 -4.82 11.17 -73.83
CA LYS A 388 -5.51 10.47 -74.93
C LYS A 388 -5.63 11.31 -76.21
N ALA A 389 -5.61 12.65 -76.11
CA ALA A 389 -5.57 13.53 -77.27
C ALA A 389 -4.22 13.45 -78.00
N ALA A 390 -3.10 13.39 -77.26
CA ALA A 390 -1.75 13.26 -77.82
C ALA A 390 -1.55 11.92 -78.56
N GLU A 391 -2.01 10.80 -77.99
CA GLU A 391 -1.88 9.48 -78.63
C GLU A 391 -2.64 9.40 -79.97
N LYS A 392 -3.71 10.20 -80.14
CA LYS A 392 -4.52 10.27 -81.36
C LYS A 392 -3.89 11.13 -82.45
N SER A 393 -3.14 12.18 -82.11
CA SER A 393 -2.40 12.97 -83.11
C SER A 393 -1.20 12.21 -83.64
N GLU A 394 -0.44 11.50 -82.79
CA GLU A 394 0.72 10.70 -83.19
C GLU A 394 0.35 9.60 -84.21
N ARG A 395 -0.75 8.87 -83.97
CA ARG A 395 -1.29 7.89 -84.93
C ARG A 395 -1.75 8.51 -86.25
N SER A 396 -2.08 9.80 -86.27
CA SER A 396 -2.49 10.52 -87.48
C SER A 396 -1.28 10.97 -88.31
N VAL A 397 -0.21 11.42 -87.65
CA VAL A 397 1.06 11.78 -88.30
C VAL A 397 1.69 10.56 -89.00
N ARG A 398 1.75 9.39 -88.33
CA ARG A 398 2.26 8.15 -88.95
C ARG A 398 1.53 7.76 -90.24
N LYS A 399 0.21 7.96 -90.32
CA LYS A 399 -0.58 7.69 -91.53
C LYS A 399 -0.34 8.69 -92.67
N LEU A 400 0.15 9.88 -92.38
CA LEU A 400 0.55 10.86 -93.40
C LEU A 400 1.98 10.59 -93.90
N GLN A 401 2.90 10.21 -93.02
CA GLN A 401 4.26 9.79 -93.40
C GLN A 401 4.25 8.57 -94.34
N GLN A 402 3.47 7.53 -94.02
CA GLN A 402 3.35 6.35 -94.89
C GLN A 402 2.81 6.70 -96.30
N LYS A 403 1.86 7.65 -96.39
CA LYS A 403 1.35 8.16 -97.68
C LYS A 403 2.36 9.04 -98.43
N LEU A 404 3.25 9.72 -97.72
CA LEU A 404 4.33 10.50 -98.34
C LEU A 404 5.36 9.56 -98.96
N GLU A 405 5.76 8.49 -98.25
CA GLU A 405 6.67 7.45 -98.76
C GLU A 405 6.10 6.74 -100.00
N GLU A 406 4.81 6.39 -100.00
CA GLU A 406 4.11 5.85 -101.19
C GLU A 406 4.12 6.82 -102.39
N SER A 407 4.04 8.13 -102.12
CA SER A 407 4.03 9.17 -103.16
C SER A 407 5.44 9.45 -103.69
N GLU A 408 6.46 9.46 -102.83
CA GLU A 408 7.87 9.60 -103.23
C GLU A 408 8.40 8.36 -103.97
N ALA A 409 7.92 7.16 -103.62
CA ALA A 409 8.19 5.94 -104.37
C ALA A 409 7.67 6.06 -105.81
N LYS A 410 6.40 6.46 -105.98
CA LYS A 410 5.80 6.72 -107.31
C LYS A 410 6.49 7.86 -108.05
N ARG A 411 6.99 8.88 -107.34
CA ARG A 411 7.78 9.97 -107.93
C ARG A 411 9.10 9.46 -108.50
N LYS A 412 9.80 8.56 -107.78
CA LYS A 412 11.03 7.89 -108.26
C LYS A 412 10.76 6.93 -109.43
N GLU A 413 9.66 6.18 -109.38
CA GLU A 413 9.23 5.26 -110.45
C GLU A 413 8.90 6.03 -111.74
N LEU A 414 8.25 7.19 -111.63
CA LEU A 414 8.03 8.12 -112.74
C LEU A 414 9.33 8.81 -113.20
N GLU A 415 10.26 9.16 -112.31
CA GLU A 415 11.58 9.69 -112.69
C GLU A 415 12.44 8.66 -113.44
N GLN A 416 12.38 7.37 -113.05
CA GLN A 416 13.03 6.27 -113.79
C GLN A 416 12.33 5.98 -115.13
N SER A 417 11.00 6.14 -115.19
CA SER A 417 10.22 6.08 -116.43
C SER A 417 10.56 7.24 -117.37
N LEU A 418 10.79 8.45 -116.83
CA LEU A 418 11.22 9.62 -117.60
C LEU A 418 12.70 9.58 -118.00
N SER A 419 13.59 9.00 -117.19
CA SER A 419 14.99 8.83 -117.58
C SER A 419 15.11 7.77 -118.68
N SER A 420 14.40 6.64 -118.57
CA SER A 420 14.37 5.63 -119.63
C SER A 420 13.68 6.13 -120.91
N ALA A 421 12.61 6.92 -120.80
CA ALA A 421 12.01 7.60 -121.95
C ALA A 421 12.96 8.61 -122.63
N ARG A 422 13.86 9.28 -121.87
CA ARG A 422 14.88 10.17 -122.44
C ARG A 422 16.04 9.40 -123.08
N THR A 423 16.58 8.37 -122.43
CA THR A 423 17.67 7.56 -123.02
C THR A 423 17.24 6.78 -124.27
N ASN A 424 15.95 6.44 -124.39
CA ASN A 424 15.38 5.81 -125.58
C ASN A 424 15.16 6.78 -126.76
N VAL A 425 15.40 8.09 -126.61
CA VAL A 425 15.25 9.09 -127.69
C VAL A 425 16.60 9.52 -128.28
N GLU A 426 17.71 9.42 -127.53
CA GLU A 426 19.02 9.94 -127.96
C GLU A 426 20.00 8.87 -128.48
N SER A 427 19.55 7.64 -128.74
CA SER A 427 20.46 6.53 -129.11
C SER A 427 19.99 5.59 -130.26
N SER A 428 19.21 6.08 -131.22
CA SER A 428 18.99 5.34 -132.49
C SER A 428 18.75 6.23 -133.70
N ASN A 429 19.82 6.78 -134.30
CA ASN A 429 19.81 7.10 -135.73
C ASN A 429 21.24 7.16 -136.31
N GLY A 430 21.54 6.34 -137.32
CA GLY A 430 22.89 6.27 -137.89
C GLY A 430 22.94 5.51 -139.22
N ALA A 431 23.23 6.25 -140.30
CA ALA A 431 23.42 5.79 -141.69
C ALA A 431 22.15 5.33 -142.46
N LYS A 432 21.98 5.60 -143.78
CA LYS A 432 22.76 6.41 -144.75
C LYS A 432 21.95 6.62 -146.06
N ARG A 433 21.87 7.87 -146.58
CA ARG A 433 21.90 8.29 -148.03
C ARG A 433 20.80 7.69 -148.98
N LYS A 434 20.50 8.12 -150.22
CA LYS A 434 20.85 9.19 -151.23
C LYS A 434 19.65 9.17 -152.26
N SER A 435 19.37 10.07 -153.20
CA SER A 435 19.47 11.53 -153.46
C SER A 435 18.86 11.84 -154.85
N THR A 436 18.59 13.12 -155.19
CA THR A 436 18.47 13.71 -156.57
C THR A 436 17.33 13.18 -157.48
N ALA A 437 16.43 14.01 -158.03
CA ALA A 437 16.59 14.94 -159.17
C ALA A 437 16.76 14.20 -160.53
N GLU A 438 16.29 14.70 -161.69
CA GLU A 438 15.91 16.08 -162.04
C GLU A 438 14.78 16.16 -163.12
N ASP A 439 14.79 17.18 -163.99
CA ASP A 439 13.63 17.72 -164.73
C ASP A 439 13.35 17.10 -166.13
N ALA A 440 12.34 17.64 -166.84
CA ALA A 440 11.80 17.15 -168.11
C ALA A 440 12.55 17.59 -169.39
N GLU A 441 12.37 16.83 -170.49
CA GLU A 441 12.21 17.37 -171.87
C GLU A 441 11.61 16.28 -172.82
N ALA A 442 11.56 16.55 -174.14
CA ALA A 442 11.35 15.63 -175.27
C ALA A 442 9.90 15.33 -175.74
N LYS A 443 9.08 16.36 -175.88
CA LYS A 443 8.00 16.37 -176.90
C LYS A 443 8.61 16.19 -178.32
N LYS A 444 8.46 15.02 -178.98
CA LYS A 444 8.23 14.96 -180.48
C LYS A 444 7.84 13.61 -181.12
N ARG A 445 7.38 12.59 -180.38
CA ARG A 445 6.69 11.41 -180.94
C ARG A 445 5.42 11.13 -180.13
N ALA A 446 4.24 10.89 -180.70
CA ALA A 446 3.79 11.10 -182.08
C ALA A 446 2.57 12.03 -182.11
N THR A 447 2.51 12.93 -183.08
CA THR A 447 1.46 13.96 -183.20
C THR A 447 0.09 13.43 -183.64
N GLU A 448 -0.01 12.15 -183.98
CA GLU A 448 -1.21 11.52 -184.57
C GLU A 448 -2.21 10.98 -183.53
N LEU A 449 -1.79 10.68 -182.30
CA LEU A 449 -2.72 10.34 -181.21
C LEU A 449 -3.40 11.58 -180.60
N ARG A 450 -3.00 12.79 -180.97
CA ARG A 450 -3.47 14.05 -180.34
C ARG A 450 -4.97 14.28 -180.50
N GLN A 451 -5.54 13.97 -181.66
CA GLN A 451 -6.99 14.09 -181.92
C GLN A 451 -7.86 13.13 -181.09
N ARG A 452 -7.28 12.21 -180.31
CA ARG A 452 -8.01 11.23 -179.49
C ARG A 452 -7.75 11.36 -177.99
N ILE A 453 -6.90 12.32 -177.59
CA ILE A 453 -6.53 12.59 -176.20
C ILE A 453 -7.21 13.87 -175.68
N GLU A 454 -7.44 14.88 -176.54
CA GLU A 454 -8.09 16.16 -176.15
C GLU A 454 -9.48 15.97 -175.49
N ASP A 455 -10.27 14.98 -175.91
CA ASP A 455 -11.60 14.74 -175.33
C ASP A 455 -11.56 13.99 -173.98
N LEU A 456 -10.43 13.34 -173.65
CA LEU A 456 -10.22 12.67 -172.37
C LEU A 456 -9.52 13.58 -171.35
N GLU A 457 -8.55 14.39 -171.77
CA GLU A 457 -7.84 15.32 -170.87
C GLU A 457 -8.76 16.36 -170.23
N ARG A 458 -9.85 16.75 -170.91
CA ARG A 458 -10.86 17.65 -170.36
C ARG A 458 -11.49 17.08 -169.06
N ARG A 459 -11.84 15.80 -169.06
CA ARG A 459 -12.48 15.12 -167.91
C ARG A 459 -11.52 14.79 -166.76
N ALA A 460 -10.22 14.70 -167.04
CA ALA A 460 -9.22 14.43 -166.01
C ALA A 460 -8.93 15.65 -165.11
N ARG A 461 -8.91 16.85 -165.69
CA ARG A 461 -8.51 18.09 -164.98
C ARG A 461 -9.54 18.57 -163.97
N GLU A 462 -10.83 18.33 -164.22
CA GLU A 462 -11.93 18.71 -163.33
C GLU A 462 -11.89 17.92 -162.00
N VAL A 463 -11.46 16.65 -162.03
CA VAL A 463 -11.41 15.77 -160.84
C VAL A 463 -10.18 16.02 -159.96
N GLN A 464 -8.99 16.16 -160.56
CA GLN A 464 -7.75 16.33 -159.76
C GLN A 464 -7.66 17.69 -159.05
N ALA A 465 -8.34 18.73 -159.56
CA ALA A 465 -8.35 20.05 -158.92
C ALA A 465 -9.12 20.08 -157.59
N GLN A 466 -10.15 19.25 -157.43
CA GLN A 466 -11.01 19.28 -156.24
C GLN A 466 -10.38 18.56 -155.03
N GLN A 467 -9.75 17.39 -155.23
CA GLN A 467 -9.31 16.55 -154.11
C GLN A 467 -8.09 17.07 -153.32
N HIS A 468 -7.24 17.91 -153.92
CA HIS A 468 -6.01 18.39 -153.25
C HIS A 468 -6.21 19.63 -152.36
N ALA A 469 -7.32 20.37 -152.50
CA ALA A 469 -7.56 21.59 -151.73
C ALA A 469 -8.12 21.31 -150.32
N GLU A 470 -9.10 20.41 -150.21
CA GLU A 470 -9.83 20.17 -148.94
C GLU A 470 -8.96 19.51 -147.86
N LEU A 471 -8.03 18.63 -148.27
CA LEU A 471 -7.28 17.77 -147.35
C LEU A 471 -6.16 18.49 -146.60
N ALA A 472 -5.65 19.61 -147.15
CA ALA A 472 -4.60 20.43 -146.52
C ALA A 472 -5.14 21.31 -145.39
N ALA A 473 -6.30 21.94 -145.59
CA ALA A 473 -6.90 22.86 -144.62
C ALA A 473 -7.28 22.13 -143.31
N ALA A 474 -7.89 20.94 -143.42
CA ALA A 474 -8.36 20.15 -142.28
C ALA A 474 -7.23 19.65 -141.34
N GLN A 475 -5.97 19.60 -141.80
CA GLN A 475 -4.84 19.17 -140.98
C GLN A 475 -4.19 20.29 -140.17
N SER A 476 -4.30 21.56 -140.59
CA SER A 476 -3.76 22.68 -139.79
C SER A 476 -4.63 22.94 -138.56
N GLN A 477 -5.94 23.10 -138.75
CA GLN A 477 -6.86 23.51 -137.69
C GLN A 477 -6.82 22.58 -136.46
N ARG A 478 -6.80 21.26 -136.69
CA ARG A 478 -6.68 20.25 -135.61
C ARG A 478 -5.38 20.34 -134.82
N ARG A 479 -4.33 20.94 -135.38
CA ARG A 479 -3.00 21.04 -134.76
C ARG A 479 -2.92 22.22 -133.80
N ASP A 480 -3.54 23.34 -134.18
CA ASP A 480 -3.56 24.57 -133.39
C ASP A 480 -4.49 24.44 -132.16
N GLU A 481 -5.66 23.80 -132.33
CA GLU A 481 -6.58 23.47 -131.23
C GLU A 481 -5.92 22.58 -130.15
N ALA A 482 -5.11 21.60 -130.56
CA ALA A 482 -4.40 20.70 -129.65
C ALA A 482 -3.30 21.41 -128.82
N ILE A 483 -2.66 22.43 -129.39
CA ILE A 483 -1.61 23.21 -128.71
C ILE A 483 -2.21 24.11 -127.62
N GLN A 484 -3.35 24.77 -127.91
CA GLN A 484 -4.01 25.62 -126.91
C GLN A 484 -4.53 24.83 -125.69
N ALA A 485 -5.05 23.62 -125.90
CA ALA A 485 -5.45 22.74 -124.81
C ALA A 485 -4.28 22.39 -123.87
N ALA A 486 -3.12 22.02 -124.45
CA ALA A 486 -1.92 21.67 -123.69
C ALA A 486 -1.34 22.85 -122.90
N GLU A 487 -1.38 24.08 -123.43
CA GLU A 487 -0.92 25.26 -122.68
C GLU A 487 -1.85 25.63 -121.52
N GLN A 488 -3.18 25.50 -121.66
CA GLN A 488 -4.11 25.70 -120.55
C GLN A 488 -3.88 24.67 -119.43
N GLU A 489 -3.64 23.41 -119.77
CA GLU A 489 -3.33 22.37 -118.78
C GLU A 489 -1.98 22.64 -118.07
N ARG A 490 -0.95 23.09 -118.81
CA ARG A 490 0.35 23.50 -118.22
C ARG A 490 0.18 24.63 -117.20
N LEU A 491 -0.62 25.65 -117.52
CA LEU A 491 -0.93 26.78 -116.63
C LEU A 491 -1.75 26.34 -115.40
N ALA A 492 -2.67 25.39 -115.56
CA ALA A 492 -3.44 24.81 -114.46
C ALA A 492 -2.57 23.96 -113.52
N LEU A 493 -1.60 23.22 -114.05
CA LEU A 493 -0.61 22.48 -113.24
C LEU A 493 0.32 23.42 -112.48
N ALA A 494 0.85 24.46 -113.12
CA ALA A 494 1.78 25.40 -112.50
C ALA A 494 1.19 26.05 -111.23
N ARG A 495 -0.06 26.54 -111.30
CA ARG A 495 -0.76 27.14 -110.15
C ARG A 495 -1.00 26.15 -109.00
N LYS A 496 -1.28 24.87 -109.31
CA LYS A 496 -1.42 23.82 -108.28
C LYS A 496 -0.08 23.51 -107.60
N LEU A 497 1.02 23.55 -108.35
CA LEU A 497 2.37 23.26 -107.85
C LEU A 497 2.89 24.40 -106.95
N GLU A 498 2.60 25.66 -107.31
CA GLU A 498 2.89 26.83 -106.48
C GLU A 498 2.14 26.80 -105.13
N ALA A 499 0.84 26.50 -105.16
CA ALA A 499 0.04 26.34 -103.94
C ALA A 499 0.57 25.21 -103.03
N ALA A 500 0.89 24.04 -103.61
CA ALA A 500 1.48 22.93 -102.88
C ALA A 500 2.86 23.28 -102.27
N GLY A 501 3.64 24.14 -102.91
CA GLY A 501 4.90 24.68 -102.39
C GLY A 501 4.70 25.54 -101.13
N GLN A 502 3.67 26.40 -101.12
CA GLN A 502 3.35 27.26 -99.98
C GLN A 502 2.76 26.50 -98.79
N ASP A 503 2.09 25.36 -99.01
CA ASP A 503 1.60 24.52 -97.92
C ASP A 503 2.70 23.61 -97.37
N LEU A 504 3.68 23.20 -98.20
CA LEU A 504 4.85 22.45 -97.75
C LEU A 504 5.78 23.25 -96.83
N THR A 505 5.93 24.56 -97.03
CA THR A 505 6.72 25.41 -96.12
C THR A 505 6.05 25.55 -94.75
N LYS A 506 4.75 25.89 -94.72
CA LYS A 506 3.95 25.95 -93.49
C LYS A 506 3.97 24.62 -92.73
N ALA A 507 3.89 23.49 -93.43
CA ALA A 507 3.96 22.16 -92.83
C ALA A 507 5.31 21.89 -92.14
N LYS A 508 6.43 22.31 -92.75
CA LYS A 508 7.78 22.17 -92.17
C LYS A 508 7.99 23.05 -90.94
N GLU A 509 7.49 24.29 -90.97
CA GLU A 509 7.53 25.19 -89.82
C GLU A 509 6.72 24.63 -88.63
N ALA A 510 5.54 24.08 -88.90
CA ALA A 510 4.73 23.39 -87.90
C ALA A 510 5.37 22.09 -87.39
N GLU A 511 6.03 21.31 -88.24
CA GLU A 511 6.78 20.11 -87.84
C GLU A 511 7.91 20.49 -86.88
N GLN A 512 8.72 21.50 -87.21
CA GLN A 512 9.85 21.91 -86.36
C GLN A 512 9.38 22.41 -84.99
N GLN A 513 8.35 23.27 -84.92
CA GLN A 513 7.77 23.70 -83.64
C GLN A 513 7.20 22.52 -82.82
N SER A 514 6.60 21.53 -83.47
CA SER A 514 6.14 20.30 -82.81
C SER A 514 7.31 19.49 -82.24
N ARG A 515 8.40 19.38 -82.99
CA ARG A 515 9.61 18.64 -82.61
C ARG A 515 10.37 19.27 -81.44
N GLU A 516 10.45 20.60 -81.41
CA GLU A 516 11.02 21.36 -80.30
C GLU A 516 10.19 21.22 -79.02
N ARG A 517 8.85 21.31 -79.13
CA ARG A 517 7.93 21.04 -78.00
C ARG A 517 8.07 19.61 -77.48
N LEU A 518 8.13 18.62 -78.38
CA LEU A 518 8.31 17.21 -78.01
C LEU A 518 9.60 16.98 -77.22
N ALA A 519 10.72 17.59 -77.63
CA ALA A 519 11.98 17.52 -76.89
C ALA A 519 11.86 18.13 -75.47
N GLN A 520 11.23 19.30 -75.34
CA GLN A 520 10.98 19.93 -74.04
C GLN A 520 10.07 19.06 -73.14
N THR A 521 9.00 18.49 -73.70
CA THR A 521 8.10 17.58 -72.96
C THR A 521 8.81 16.29 -72.53
N GLN A 522 9.70 15.73 -73.36
CA GLN A 522 10.51 14.56 -72.99
C GLN A 522 11.50 14.88 -71.87
N GLU A 523 12.16 16.04 -71.89
CA GLU A 523 13.07 16.46 -70.82
C GLU A 523 12.33 16.74 -69.51
N LEU A 524 11.17 17.42 -69.57
CA LEU A 524 10.29 17.62 -68.41
C LEU A 524 9.80 16.29 -67.83
N SER A 525 9.34 15.36 -68.68
CA SER A 525 8.94 14.01 -68.26
C SER A 525 10.09 13.24 -67.59
N LYS A 526 11.31 13.35 -68.13
CA LYS A 526 12.51 12.73 -67.53
C LYS A 526 12.81 13.31 -66.14
N LYS A 527 12.80 14.64 -66.00
CA LYS A 527 13.00 15.34 -64.71
C LYS A 527 11.92 14.98 -63.69
N LEU A 528 10.65 14.96 -64.11
CA LEU A 528 9.51 14.61 -63.27
C LEU A 528 9.62 13.16 -62.76
N ASN A 529 9.95 12.20 -63.63
CA ASN A 529 10.15 10.80 -63.24
C ASN A 529 11.30 10.63 -62.24
N THR A 530 12.42 11.34 -62.39
CA THR A 530 13.52 11.31 -61.40
C THR A 530 13.11 11.88 -60.04
N SER A 531 12.18 12.84 -59.98
CA SER A 531 11.67 13.41 -58.72
C SER A 531 10.57 12.56 -58.08
N ILE A 532 9.73 11.88 -58.88
CA ILE A 532 8.64 11.02 -58.38
C ILE A 532 9.18 9.69 -57.80
N ALA A 533 10.21 9.10 -58.42
CA ALA A 533 10.78 7.82 -57.98
C ALA A 533 11.14 7.74 -56.47
N PRO A 534 11.87 8.70 -55.86
CA PRO A 534 12.14 8.68 -54.42
C PRO A 534 10.90 8.91 -53.56
N LEU A 535 9.93 9.73 -54.02
CA LEU A 535 8.67 9.98 -53.31
C LEU A 535 7.81 8.71 -53.23
N VAL A 536 7.73 7.93 -54.32
CA VAL A 536 7.04 6.64 -54.34
C VAL A 536 7.70 5.62 -53.40
N GLN A 537 9.04 5.59 -53.32
CA GLN A 537 9.73 4.76 -52.32
C GLN A 537 9.48 5.22 -50.88
N ALA A 538 9.48 6.53 -50.62
CA ALA A 538 9.19 7.09 -49.30
C ALA A 538 7.76 6.78 -48.85
N ALA A 539 6.77 6.97 -49.73
CA ALA A 539 5.37 6.62 -49.48
C ALA A 539 5.19 5.12 -49.19
N LYS A 540 5.91 4.24 -49.91
CA LYS A 540 5.90 2.80 -49.62
C LYS A 540 6.45 2.48 -48.23
N ARG A 541 7.62 3.04 -47.86
CA ARG A 541 8.22 2.84 -46.52
C ARG A 541 7.31 3.34 -45.40
N LEU A 542 6.75 4.55 -45.55
CA LEU A 542 5.81 5.12 -44.58
C LEU A 542 4.57 4.25 -44.39
N LYS A 543 4.06 3.61 -45.46
CA LYS A 543 2.92 2.68 -45.38
C LYS A 543 3.27 1.37 -44.67
N GLU A 544 4.48 0.86 -44.85
CA GLU A 544 5.01 -0.31 -44.14
C GLU A 544 5.24 0.00 -42.64
N GLU A 545 5.81 1.17 -42.32
CA GLU A 545 6.01 1.66 -40.95
C GLU A 545 4.69 1.97 -40.24
N GLN A 546 3.70 2.57 -40.94
CA GLN A 546 2.36 2.81 -40.40
C GLN A 546 1.65 1.49 -40.06
N SER A 547 1.74 0.49 -40.94
CA SER A 547 1.16 -0.83 -40.70
C SER A 547 1.79 -1.52 -39.48
N ARG A 548 3.12 -1.47 -39.38
CA ARG A 548 3.88 -2.00 -38.23
C ARG A 548 3.52 -1.29 -36.92
N THR A 549 3.52 0.05 -36.92
CA THR A 549 3.17 0.86 -35.75
C THR A 549 1.74 0.58 -35.29
N ARG A 550 0.79 0.42 -36.22
CA ARG A 550 -0.60 0.06 -35.92
C ARG A 550 -0.71 -1.33 -35.27
N ALA A 551 0.11 -2.30 -35.68
CA ALA A 551 0.16 -3.62 -35.06
C ALA A 551 0.77 -3.57 -33.64
N GLU A 552 1.88 -2.83 -33.46
CA GLU A 552 2.54 -2.65 -32.16
C GLU A 552 1.62 -1.93 -31.14
N VAL A 553 0.88 -0.89 -31.58
CA VAL A 553 -0.14 -0.21 -30.75
C VAL A 553 -1.30 -1.15 -30.37
N LEU A 554 -1.74 -2.02 -31.29
CA LEU A 554 -2.82 -2.98 -31.01
C LEU A 554 -2.41 -4.03 -29.97
N GLU A 555 -1.15 -4.48 -29.98
CA GLU A 555 -0.63 -5.38 -28.93
C GLU A 555 -0.51 -4.68 -27.58
N VAL A 556 0.09 -3.49 -27.52
CA VAL A 556 0.20 -2.72 -26.28
C VAL A 556 -1.18 -2.41 -25.69
N GLY A 557 -2.19 -2.14 -26.52
CA GLY A 557 -3.58 -1.95 -26.09
C GLY A 557 -4.21 -3.19 -25.44
N LYS A 558 -3.95 -4.40 -25.97
CA LYS A 558 -4.38 -5.66 -25.34
C LYS A 558 -3.66 -5.93 -24.02
N GLY A 559 -2.34 -5.72 -23.99
CA GLY A 559 -1.55 -5.88 -22.76
C GLY A 559 -2.04 -4.95 -21.65
N PHE A 560 -2.27 -3.68 -21.98
CA PHE A 560 -2.81 -2.69 -21.05
C PHE A 560 -4.23 -3.03 -20.55
N THR A 561 -5.15 -3.42 -21.43
CA THR A 561 -6.51 -3.81 -21.02
C THR A 561 -6.52 -5.07 -20.16
N ALA A 562 -5.66 -6.05 -20.44
CA ALA A 562 -5.50 -7.23 -19.59
C ALA A 562 -4.96 -6.88 -18.19
N GLU A 563 -4.01 -5.93 -18.07
CA GLU A 563 -3.48 -5.50 -16.77
C GLU A 563 -4.50 -4.68 -15.98
N VAL A 564 -5.25 -3.79 -16.64
CA VAL A 564 -6.36 -3.05 -16.01
C VAL A 564 -7.43 -4.01 -15.47
N GLN A 565 -7.79 -5.07 -16.21
CA GLN A 565 -8.76 -6.05 -15.73
C GLN A 565 -8.28 -6.75 -14.44
N LYS A 566 -7.01 -7.19 -14.39
CA LYS A 566 -6.43 -7.79 -13.16
C LYS A 566 -6.52 -6.85 -11.96
N VAL A 567 -6.33 -5.54 -12.16
CA VAL A 567 -6.43 -4.53 -11.08
C VAL A 567 -7.88 -4.37 -10.61
N VAL A 568 -8.85 -4.36 -11.54
CA VAL A 568 -10.29 -4.34 -11.21
C VAL A 568 -10.69 -5.59 -10.42
N ASP A 569 -10.32 -6.79 -10.90
CA ASP A 569 -10.62 -8.06 -10.25
C ASP A 569 -10.00 -8.14 -8.84
N SER A 570 -8.75 -7.69 -8.70
CA SER A 570 -8.05 -7.62 -7.41
C SER A 570 -8.72 -6.64 -6.45
N THR A 571 -9.21 -5.50 -6.95
CA THR A 571 -9.91 -4.49 -6.15
C THR A 571 -11.26 -5.01 -5.65
N ALA A 572 -12.02 -5.70 -6.51
CA ALA A 572 -13.27 -6.36 -6.12
C ALA A 572 -13.04 -7.41 -5.02
N LYS A 573 -12.01 -8.25 -5.17
CA LYS A 573 -11.62 -9.27 -4.19
C LYS A 573 -11.15 -8.68 -2.86
N LEU A 574 -10.42 -7.57 -2.87
CA LEU A 574 -10.04 -6.85 -1.65
C LEU A 574 -11.26 -6.27 -0.92
N LYS A 575 -12.26 -5.77 -1.65
CA LYS A 575 -13.52 -5.26 -1.07
C LYS A 575 -14.32 -6.38 -0.38
N GLU A 576 -14.44 -7.54 -1.03
CA GLU A 576 -15.07 -8.73 -0.46
C GLU A 576 -14.35 -9.20 0.82
N GLN A 577 -13.02 -9.28 0.78
CA GLN A 577 -12.19 -9.63 1.94
C GLN A 577 -12.33 -8.61 3.09
N GLY A 578 -12.48 -7.33 2.78
CA GLY A 578 -12.72 -6.28 3.77
C GLY A 578 -14.03 -6.47 4.53
N LEU A 579 -15.14 -6.73 3.80
CA LEU A 579 -16.44 -7.01 4.41
C LEU A 579 -16.41 -8.28 5.28
N ALA A 580 -15.85 -9.37 4.75
CA ALA A 580 -15.70 -10.62 5.50
C ALA A 580 -14.79 -10.48 6.75
N LEU A 581 -13.81 -9.57 6.72
CA LEU A 581 -12.98 -9.24 7.88
C LEU A 581 -13.77 -8.41 8.91
N GLN A 582 -14.62 -7.48 8.47
CA GLN A 582 -15.46 -6.65 9.35
C GLN A 582 -16.51 -7.48 10.09
N GLU A 583 -17.16 -8.45 9.43
CA GLU A 583 -18.08 -9.39 10.11
C GLU A 583 -17.36 -10.25 11.15
N ARG A 584 -16.20 -10.82 10.78
CA ARG A 584 -15.34 -11.59 11.71
C ARG A 584 -14.90 -10.74 12.89
N TYR A 585 -14.60 -9.47 12.68
CA TYR A 585 -14.25 -8.54 13.75
C TYR A 585 -15.44 -8.27 14.69
N LYS A 586 -16.66 -8.02 14.18
CA LYS A 586 -17.86 -7.90 15.06
C LYS A 586 -18.10 -9.19 15.87
N ALA A 587 -17.96 -10.36 15.26
CA ALA A 587 -18.08 -11.64 15.95
C ALA A 587 -17.02 -11.84 17.05
N VAL A 588 -15.74 -11.56 16.75
CA VAL A 588 -14.64 -11.65 17.72
C VAL A 588 -14.80 -10.62 18.85
N MET A 589 -15.33 -9.42 18.58
CA MET A 589 -15.56 -8.41 19.61
C MET A 589 -16.70 -8.80 20.56
N GLU A 590 -17.79 -9.39 20.06
CA GLU A 590 -18.87 -9.91 20.91
C GLU A 590 -18.42 -11.16 21.69
N GLU A 591 -17.60 -12.04 21.10
CA GLU A 591 -16.97 -13.15 21.84
C GLU A 591 -16.01 -12.62 22.92
N ARG A 592 -15.16 -11.63 22.63
CA ARG A 592 -14.23 -11.00 23.58
C ARG A 592 -14.98 -10.31 24.73
N LYS A 593 -16.13 -9.70 24.45
CA LYS A 593 -17.05 -9.12 25.45
C LYS A 593 -17.67 -10.20 26.34
N LYS A 594 -18.18 -11.29 25.74
CA LYS A 594 -18.73 -12.45 26.45
C LYS A 594 -17.69 -13.15 27.32
N LEU A 595 -16.49 -13.40 26.81
CA LEU A 595 -15.39 -14.04 27.53
C LEU A 595 -14.87 -13.15 28.67
N HIS A 596 -14.64 -11.86 28.43
CA HIS A 596 -14.21 -10.89 29.44
C HIS A 596 -15.17 -10.88 30.64
N ASN A 597 -16.47 -10.77 30.38
CA ASN A 597 -17.47 -10.76 31.45
C ASN A 597 -17.61 -12.13 32.13
N THR A 598 -17.53 -13.24 31.39
CA THR A 598 -17.51 -14.59 31.98
C THR A 598 -16.31 -14.79 32.93
N VAL A 599 -15.13 -14.26 32.57
CA VAL A 599 -13.91 -14.29 33.40
C VAL A 599 -14.01 -13.41 34.66
N LEU A 600 -14.90 -12.42 34.68
CA LEU A 600 -15.15 -11.59 35.86
C LEU A 600 -16.28 -12.15 36.74
N ASP A 601 -17.38 -12.60 36.15
CA ASP A 601 -18.52 -13.19 36.89
C ASP A 601 -18.08 -14.41 37.71
N LEU A 602 -17.22 -15.27 37.14
CA LEU A 602 -16.75 -16.51 37.79
C LEU A 602 -15.58 -16.28 38.75
N LYS A 603 -15.01 -15.06 38.81
CA LYS A 603 -14.19 -14.59 39.96
C LYS A 603 -15.05 -14.15 41.16
N GLY A 604 -16.38 -14.29 41.08
CA GLY A 604 -17.33 -13.82 42.09
C GLY A 604 -17.88 -12.43 41.79
N ASN A 605 -19.19 -12.24 42.01
CA ASN A 605 -19.87 -10.97 41.78
C ASN A 605 -19.58 -9.92 42.86
N ILE A 606 -19.28 -10.35 44.09
CA ILE A 606 -18.68 -9.52 45.12
C ILE A 606 -17.27 -10.04 45.35
N ARG A 607 -16.27 -9.31 44.84
CA ARG A 607 -14.86 -9.54 45.15
C ARG A 607 -14.47 -8.69 46.36
N VAL A 608 -13.64 -9.24 47.23
CA VAL A 608 -13.18 -8.59 48.46
C VAL A 608 -11.66 -8.51 48.47
N PHE A 609 -11.12 -7.29 48.40
CA PHE A 609 -9.71 -7.02 48.55
C PHE A 609 -9.44 -6.39 49.92
N VAL A 610 -8.38 -6.81 50.62
CA VAL A 610 -7.89 -6.13 51.82
C VAL A 610 -6.67 -5.28 51.48
N ARG A 611 -6.61 -4.06 51.98
CA ARG A 611 -5.44 -3.19 51.89
C ARG A 611 -5.03 -2.69 53.27
N VAL A 612 -3.87 -3.14 53.72
CA VAL A 612 -3.21 -2.61 54.91
C VAL A 612 -2.36 -1.42 54.47
N ARG A 613 -2.49 -0.27 55.15
CA ARG A 613 -1.66 0.90 54.87
C ARG A 613 -0.31 0.85 55.62
N PRO A 614 0.70 1.66 55.24
CA PRO A 614 1.84 1.97 56.11
C PRO A 614 1.42 2.43 57.50
N ILE A 615 2.26 2.16 58.50
CA ILE A 615 2.12 2.72 59.85
C ILE A 615 2.53 4.20 59.83
N ASN A 616 1.76 5.05 60.51
CA ASN A 616 2.02 6.48 60.55
C ASN A 616 2.90 6.84 61.77
N SER A 617 3.66 7.94 61.71
CA SER A 617 4.64 8.31 62.76
C SER A 617 4.03 8.52 64.17
N LYS A 618 2.71 8.80 64.26
CA LYS A 618 1.97 8.89 65.53
C LYS A 618 1.68 7.52 66.17
N GLU A 619 1.70 6.47 65.36
CA GLU A 619 1.37 5.09 65.75
C GLU A 619 2.61 4.27 66.08
N THR A 620 3.78 4.63 65.53
CA THR A 620 5.07 3.94 65.74
C THR A 620 5.44 3.81 67.23
N GLY A 621 5.09 4.79 68.07
CA GLY A 621 5.30 4.76 69.52
C GLY A 621 4.23 4.00 70.32
N HIS A 622 3.27 3.36 69.65
CA HIS A 622 2.16 2.61 70.25
C HIS A 622 2.14 1.12 69.84
N GLU A 623 3.09 0.67 69.02
CA GLU A 623 3.26 -0.76 68.73
C GLU A 623 4.02 -1.46 69.88
N PRO A 624 3.64 -2.69 70.25
CA PRO A 624 4.36 -3.46 71.26
C PRO A 624 5.73 -3.92 70.75
N GLU A 625 6.72 -4.00 71.64
CA GLU A 625 7.99 -4.67 71.36
C GLU A 625 7.74 -6.18 71.18
N GLY A 626 7.73 -6.66 69.93
CA GLY A 626 7.42 -8.06 69.63
C GLY A 626 7.05 -8.31 68.16
N GLU A 627 6.20 -9.32 67.92
CA GLU A 627 5.68 -9.58 66.57
C GLU A 627 4.68 -8.51 66.11
N ALA A 628 4.74 -8.10 64.84
CA ALA A 628 3.82 -7.12 64.27
C ALA A 628 2.34 -7.54 64.37
N THR A 629 1.45 -6.59 64.67
CA THR A 629 -0.02 -6.75 64.77
C THR A 629 -0.63 -7.54 63.60
N ILE A 630 -0.15 -7.28 62.37
CA ILE A 630 -0.61 -7.93 61.14
C ILE A 630 0.54 -8.72 60.50
N SER A 631 0.22 -9.87 59.91
CA SER A 631 1.13 -10.70 59.11
C SER A 631 0.45 -11.20 57.83
N PHE A 632 1.26 -11.58 56.86
CA PHE A 632 0.84 -12.09 55.56
C PHE A 632 1.50 -13.46 55.34
N ARG A 633 0.78 -14.43 54.75
CA ARG A 633 1.38 -15.70 54.27
C ARG A 633 1.70 -15.64 52.79
N ASP A 634 0.84 -14.96 52.05
CA ASP A 634 0.74 -14.89 50.61
C ASP A 634 -0.14 -13.67 50.28
N ASP A 635 -0.58 -13.55 49.03
CA ASP A 635 -1.38 -12.42 48.54
C ASP A 635 -2.91 -12.64 48.58
N THR A 636 -3.37 -13.63 49.35
CA THR A 636 -4.79 -13.87 49.71
C THR A 636 -5.03 -13.99 51.23
N ASN A 637 -4.01 -14.32 52.03
CA ASN A 637 -4.13 -14.64 53.45
C ASN A 637 -3.51 -13.61 54.40
N ILE A 638 -4.34 -13.02 55.26
CA ILE A 638 -3.98 -12.05 56.31
C ILE A 638 -4.19 -12.65 57.71
N GLY A 639 -3.23 -12.44 58.61
CA GLY A 639 -3.24 -12.94 59.99
C GLY A 639 -3.09 -11.81 61.00
N VAL A 640 -4.04 -11.69 61.94
CA VAL A 640 -4.10 -10.61 62.93
C VAL A 640 -3.84 -11.15 64.34
N TYR A 641 -3.03 -10.43 65.11
CA TYR A 641 -2.73 -10.70 66.52
C TYR A 641 -3.46 -9.72 67.44
N ASP A 642 -4.38 -10.20 68.28
CA ASP A 642 -5.21 -9.36 69.15
C ASP A 642 -4.55 -8.95 70.48
N GLY A 643 -3.34 -9.46 70.78
CA GLY A 643 -2.64 -9.19 72.04
C GLY A 643 -3.11 -10.04 73.23
N THR A 644 -4.15 -10.87 73.06
CA THR A 644 -4.78 -11.67 74.13
C THR A 644 -4.79 -13.17 73.83
N HIS A 645 -4.58 -13.58 72.58
CA HIS A 645 -4.58 -14.98 72.15
C HIS A 645 -3.21 -15.41 71.61
N ALA A 646 -2.70 -16.54 72.11
CA ALA A 646 -1.41 -17.11 71.71
C ALA A 646 -1.33 -17.62 70.24
N ARG A 647 -2.32 -17.29 69.39
CA ARG A 647 -2.37 -17.64 67.97
C ARG A 647 -3.07 -16.54 67.18
N ARG A 648 -2.47 -16.14 66.06
CA ARG A 648 -3.05 -15.18 65.09
C ARG A 648 -4.36 -15.71 64.49
N LYS A 649 -5.38 -14.86 64.39
CA LYS A 649 -6.60 -15.15 63.62
C LYS A 649 -6.33 -14.90 62.13
N TRP A 650 -6.47 -15.95 61.32
CA TRP A 650 -6.26 -15.89 59.87
C TRP A 650 -7.58 -15.71 59.11
N PHE A 651 -7.51 -15.00 57.98
CA PHE A 651 -8.61 -14.75 57.05
C PHE A 651 -8.10 -14.87 55.61
N GLU A 652 -8.97 -15.35 54.71
CA GLU A 652 -8.70 -15.50 53.26
C GLU A 652 -9.60 -14.55 52.45
N PHE A 653 -9.00 -13.84 51.49
CA PHE A 653 -9.65 -12.87 50.61
C PHE A 653 -9.16 -12.99 49.16
N ASP A 654 -9.87 -12.39 48.21
CA ASP A 654 -9.55 -12.51 46.78
C ASP A 654 -8.28 -11.73 46.38
N ARG A 655 -7.88 -10.78 47.23
CA ARG A 655 -6.56 -10.16 47.25
C ARG A 655 -6.25 -9.58 48.63
N VAL A 656 -5.00 -9.68 49.07
CA VAL A 656 -4.46 -8.93 50.21
C VAL A 656 -3.26 -8.11 49.73
N PHE A 657 -3.26 -6.83 50.08
CA PHE A 657 -2.20 -5.88 49.76
C PHE A 657 -1.46 -5.47 51.03
N SER A 658 -0.14 -5.65 51.04
CA SER A 658 0.76 -5.23 52.14
C SER A 658 0.95 -3.71 52.16
N PRO A 659 1.48 -3.14 53.27
CA PRO A 659 1.79 -1.71 53.39
C PRO A 659 2.56 -1.10 52.21
N ASP A 660 3.47 -1.84 51.60
CA ASP A 660 4.32 -1.40 50.48
C ASP A 660 3.58 -1.29 49.14
N THR A 661 2.29 -1.65 49.10
CA THR A 661 1.50 -1.70 47.87
C THR A 661 1.04 -0.31 47.40
N LYS A 662 1.79 0.24 46.43
CA LYS A 662 1.49 1.47 45.68
C LYS A 662 0.11 1.44 45.01
N GLN A 663 -0.52 2.61 44.82
CA GLN A 663 -1.87 2.75 44.25
C GLN A 663 -2.04 1.99 42.92
N VAL A 664 -1.05 2.08 42.03
CA VAL A 664 -1.06 1.45 40.70
C VAL A 664 -1.26 -0.07 40.75
N MET A 665 -0.71 -0.75 41.77
CA MET A 665 -0.85 -2.21 41.92
C MET A 665 -2.25 -2.62 42.39
N VAL A 666 -2.91 -1.76 43.19
CA VAL A 666 -4.33 -1.94 43.57
C VAL A 666 -5.23 -1.66 42.37
N PHE A 667 -4.86 -0.67 41.54
CA PHE A 667 -5.58 -0.33 40.31
C PHE A 667 -5.56 -1.44 39.26
N GLU A 668 -4.43 -2.11 38.97
CA GLU A 668 -4.39 -3.13 37.90
C GLU A 668 -5.35 -4.33 38.14
N GLU A 669 -5.68 -4.69 39.40
CA GLU A 669 -6.70 -5.72 39.71
C GLU A 669 -8.17 -5.18 39.65
N ALA A 670 -8.35 -3.86 39.68
CA ALA A 670 -9.63 -3.18 39.50
C ALA A 670 -9.90 -2.83 38.02
N LYS A 671 -8.86 -2.47 37.27
CA LYS A 671 -8.84 -2.03 35.86
C LYS A 671 -9.73 -2.81 34.90
N PRO A 672 -9.83 -4.17 34.93
CA PRO A 672 -10.77 -4.92 34.08
C PRO A 672 -12.25 -4.55 34.25
N LEU A 673 -12.62 -3.90 35.36
CA LEU A 673 -13.97 -3.39 35.58
C LEU A 673 -14.31 -2.25 34.62
N ALA A 674 -13.37 -1.36 34.26
CA ALA A 674 -13.59 -0.26 33.32
C ALA A 674 -14.12 -0.76 31.97
N THR A 675 -13.48 -1.80 31.41
CA THR A 675 -13.93 -2.51 30.21
C THR A 675 -15.37 -3.02 30.34
N SER A 676 -15.76 -3.50 31.53
CA SER A 676 -17.10 -4.03 31.80
C SER A 676 -18.19 -2.94 31.76
N VAL A 677 -17.86 -1.72 32.18
CA VAL A 677 -18.77 -0.56 32.06
C VAL A 677 -19.02 -0.24 30.59
N LEU A 678 -17.97 -0.16 29.77
CA LEU A 678 -18.07 0.08 28.32
C LEU A 678 -18.68 -1.10 27.55
N ASP A 679 -18.73 -2.28 28.15
CA ASP A 679 -19.46 -3.45 27.64
C ASP A 679 -20.96 -3.44 28.04
N GLY A 680 -21.45 -2.46 28.81
CA GLY A 680 -22.86 -2.31 29.18
C GLY A 680 -23.29 -2.98 30.49
N TYR A 681 -22.38 -3.13 31.46
CA TYR A 681 -22.67 -3.70 32.78
C TYR A 681 -22.71 -2.64 33.88
N CYS A 682 -23.43 -2.93 34.96
CA CYS A 682 -23.28 -2.22 36.23
C CYS A 682 -22.00 -2.71 36.96
N VAL A 683 -21.31 -1.77 37.59
CA VAL A 683 -20.11 -1.98 38.40
C VAL A 683 -20.22 -1.17 39.70
N CYS A 684 -19.66 -1.69 40.79
CA CYS A 684 -19.46 -0.93 42.02
C CYS A 684 -18.05 -1.17 42.56
N ILE A 685 -17.36 -0.11 42.99
CA ILE A 685 -16.11 -0.19 43.74
C ILE A 685 -16.29 0.66 45.00
N PHE A 686 -16.13 0.08 46.19
CA PHE A 686 -16.29 0.82 47.44
C PHE A 686 -15.21 0.51 48.48
N ALA A 687 -14.68 1.56 49.12
CA ALA A 687 -13.77 1.42 50.26
C ALA A 687 -14.56 1.38 51.58
N TYR A 688 -14.14 0.50 52.50
CA TYR A 688 -14.76 0.26 53.81
C TYR A 688 -13.69 0.08 54.89
N GLY A 689 -14.05 0.36 56.15
CA GLY A 689 -13.18 0.26 57.33
C GLY A 689 -13.22 1.51 58.19
N GLN A 690 -12.50 1.50 59.32
CA GLN A 690 -12.49 2.62 60.26
C GLN A 690 -11.98 3.95 59.66
N THR A 691 -12.22 5.07 60.34
CA THR A 691 -11.50 6.33 60.11
C THR A 691 -10.01 6.16 60.36
N GLY A 692 -9.19 6.86 59.57
CA GLY A 692 -7.73 6.70 59.58
C GLY A 692 -7.19 5.41 58.94
N SER A 693 -8.01 4.51 58.40
CA SER A 693 -7.56 3.25 57.76
C SER A 693 -7.01 3.39 56.34
N GLY A 694 -7.28 4.50 55.64
CA GLY A 694 -6.83 4.73 54.25
C GLY A 694 -7.90 4.65 53.16
N LYS A 695 -9.20 4.70 53.50
CA LYS A 695 -10.32 4.68 52.53
C LYS A 695 -10.20 5.78 51.45
N THR A 696 -10.20 7.05 51.87
CA THR A 696 -10.09 8.21 50.98
C THR A 696 -8.77 8.25 50.21
N HIS A 697 -7.67 7.75 50.80
CA HIS A 697 -6.41 7.56 50.07
C HIS A 697 -6.55 6.50 48.96
N THR A 698 -7.31 5.43 49.18
CA THR A 698 -7.51 4.37 48.17
C THR A 698 -8.47 4.81 47.06
N MET A 699 -9.54 5.54 47.39
CA MET A 699 -10.50 6.02 46.40
C MET A 699 -10.03 7.28 45.68
N THR A 700 -9.69 8.35 46.39
CA THR A 700 -9.27 9.65 45.80
C THR A 700 -7.76 9.75 45.67
N GLY A 701 -7.00 9.35 46.69
CA GLY A 701 -5.55 9.51 46.73
C GLY A 701 -5.10 10.95 46.88
N ILE A 702 -3.91 11.26 46.35
CA ILE A 702 -3.34 12.61 46.30
C ILE A 702 -2.94 12.93 44.84
N PRO A 703 -2.80 14.21 44.44
CA PRO A 703 -2.51 14.55 43.03
C PRO A 703 -1.25 13.90 42.44
N SER A 704 -0.25 13.57 43.27
CA SER A 704 0.99 12.89 42.87
C SER A 704 0.93 11.36 42.88
N ASP A 705 -0.05 10.75 43.55
CA ASP A 705 -0.36 9.31 43.45
C ASP A 705 -1.88 9.08 43.57
N PRO A 706 -2.63 9.30 42.46
CA PRO A 706 -4.09 9.29 42.48
C PRO A 706 -4.66 7.92 42.87
N GLY A 707 -5.85 7.96 43.47
CA GLY A 707 -6.60 6.77 43.85
C GLY A 707 -7.37 6.14 42.69
N LEU A 708 -8.21 5.16 43.03
CA LEU A 708 -9.01 4.41 42.07
C LEU A 708 -10.02 5.27 41.29
N ASN A 709 -10.53 6.36 41.87
CA ASN A 709 -11.48 7.26 41.22
C ASN A 709 -10.93 7.78 39.89
N THR A 710 -9.79 8.47 39.95
CA THR A 710 -9.11 9.00 38.77
C THR A 710 -8.61 7.88 37.87
N ARG A 711 -7.91 6.87 38.40
CA ARG A 711 -7.26 5.83 37.57
C ARG A 711 -8.25 4.95 36.79
N VAL A 712 -9.41 4.65 37.36
CA VAL A 712 -10.48 3.91 36.65
C VAL A 712 -11.14 4.79 35.58
N LEU A 713 -11.18 6.11 35.76
CA LEU A 713 -11.73 7.05 34.77
C LEU A 713 -10.73 7.34 33.64
N GLU A 714 -9.44 7.47 33.94
CA GLU A 714 -8.34 7.46 32.96
C GLU A 714 -8.44 6.24 32.02
N GLU A 715 -8.65 5.05 32.59
CA GLU A 715 -8.80 3.80 31.82
C GLU A 715 -10.08 3.78 30.97
N LEU A 716 -11.20 4.30 31.49
CA LEU A 716 -12.44 4.44 30.71
C LEU A 716 -12.25 5.36 29.50
N PHE A 717 -11.55 6.49 29.67
CA PHE A 717 -11.22 7.38 28.56
C PHE A 717 -10.18 6.79 27.60
N ARG A 718 -9.17 6.05 28.09
CA ARG A 718 -8.22 5.32 27.25
C ARG A 718 -8.94 4.32 26.34
N ILE A 719 -9.80 3.47 26.90
CA ILE A 719 -10.54 2.47 26.13
C ILE A 719 -11.58 3.12 25.20
N ARG A 720 -12.21 4.25 25.60
CA ARG A 720 -13.06 5.06 24.70
C ARG A 720 -12.28 5.52 23.47
N ASN A 721 -11.09 6.07 23.67
CA ASN A 721 -10.27 6.62 22.60
C ASN A 721 -9.67 5.51 21.71
N GLU A 722 -9.33 4.35 22.27
CA GLU A 722 -8.92 3.15 21.51
C GLU A 722 -10.04 2.52 20.67
N ARG A 723 -11.32 2.78 21.01
CA ARG A 723 -12.51 2.36 20.25
C ARG A 723 -13.09 3.47 19.33
N ALA A 724 -12.38 4.60 19.19
CA ALA A 724 -12.86 5.73 18.40
C ALA A 724 -12.96 5.37 16.90
N GLY A 725 -14.04 5.80 16.25
CA GLY A 725 -14.35 5.45 14.86
C GLY A 725 -15.15 4.14 14.69
N GLU A 726 -15.10 3.24 15.67
CA GLU A 726 -15.93 2.02 15.71
C GLU A 726 -17.19 2.21 16.58
N TYR A 727 -17.04 2.86 17.73
CA TYR A 727 -18.12 3.10 18.70
C TYR A 727 -18.35 4.60 18.90
N VAL A 728 -19.62 4.98 19.08
CA VAL A 728 -19.99 6.30 19.64
C VAL A 728 -20.14 6.13 21.15
N ILE A 729 -19.26 6.75 21.94
CA ILE A 729 -19.21 6.59 23.40
C ILE A 729 -19.39 7.94 24.09
N ASN A 730 -20.56 8.11 24.70
CA ASN A 730 -20.90 9.24 25.56
C ASN A 730 -20.70 8.86 27.03
N ILE A 731 -20.20 9.79 27.84
CA ILE A 731 -19.98 9.61 29.28
C ILE A 731 -20.62 10.78 30.05
N SER A 732 -21.35 10.47 31.11
CA SER A 732 -21.85 11.45 32.08
C SER A 732 -21.45 11.07 33.51
N LEU A 733 -21.33 12.09 34.36
CA LEU A 733 -20.81 12.05 35.71
C LEU A 733 -21.82 12.69 36.67
N SER A 734 -22.02 12.08 37.83
CA SER A 734 -22.76 12.66 38.94
C SER A 734 -22.01 12.36 40.24
N ILE A 735 -21.94 13.34 41.16
CA ILE A 735 -21.25 13.15 42.45
C ILE A 735 -22.21 13.49 43.58
N THR A 736 -22.37 12.55 44.49
CA THR A 736 -23.34 12.62 45.59
C THR A 736 -22.70 12.37 46.93
N GLU A 737 -23.30 12.94 47.97
CA GLU A 737 -22.97 12.66 49.36
C GLU A 737 -24.21 12.11 50.08
N ILE A 738 -24.06 11.03 50.84
CA ILE A 738 -25.07 10.59 51.81
C ILE A 738 -24.56 10.94 53.19
N TYR A 739 -25.18 11.96 53.80
CA TYR A 739 -24.88 12.45 55.14
C TYR A 739 -26.17 12.46 55.97
N ASN A 740 -26.14 11.88 57.18
CA ASN A 740 -27.29 11.86 58.09
C ASN A 740 -28.60 11.39 57.40
N GLU A 741 -28.51 10.29 56.62
CA GLU A 741 -29.59 9.70 55.81
C GLU A 741 -30.26 10.67 54.79
N THR A 742 -29.58 11.77 54.45
CA THR A 742 -29.98 12.75 53.44
C THR A 742 -29.01 12.72 52.27
N ILE A 743 -29.55 12.78 51.04
CA ILE A 743 -28.75 12.81 49.80
C ILE A 743 -28.49 14.27 49.43
N ARG A 744 -27.22 14.63 49.22
CA ARG A 744 -26.80 15.92 48.66
C ARG A 744 -26.17 15.71 47.29
N ASP A 745 -26.51 16.58 46.35
CA ASP A 745 -25.78 16.74 45.08
C ASP A 745 -24.55 17.62 45.35
N LEU A 746 -23.36 17.13 44.97
CA LEU A 746 -22.10 17.87 45.14
C LEU A 746 -21.66 18.62 43.87
N LEU A 747 -22.25 18.35 42.71
CA LEU A 747 -21.99 19.09 41.47
C LEU A 747 -22.92 20.31 41.35
N SER A 748 -24.18 20.16 41.72
CA SER A 748 -25.20 21.21 41.75
C SER A 748 -25.93 21.26 43.10
N PRO A 749 -25.30 21.81 44.16
CA PRO A 749 -25.91 21.91 45.49
C PRO A 749 -27.21 22.72 45.46
N SER A 750 -28.28 22.17 46.02
CA SER A 750 -29.56 22.87 46.14
C SER A 750 -30.32 22.47 47.40
N SER A 751 -31.32 23.28 47.78
CA SER A 751 -32.24 23.01 48.90
C SER A 751 -33.30 21.94 48.59
N LYS A 752 -33.32 21.38 47.37
CA LYS A 752 -34.30 20.35 46.98
C LYS A 752 -33.96 19.03 47.65
N LYS A 753 -34.92 18.44 48.37
CA LYS A 753 -34.77 17.13 49.01
C LYS A 753 -34.72 16.02 47.95
N LEU A 754 -33.54 15.45 47.74
CA LEU A 754 -33.32 14.28 46.88
C LEU A 754 -33.62 12.98 47.62
N ASP A 755 -34.09 11.97 46.90
CA ASP A 755 -34.33 10.61 47.43
C ASP A 755 -34.13 9.55 46.33
N VAL A 756 -33.70 8.34 46.72
CA VAL A 756 -33.58 7.20 45.80
C VAL A 756 -34.99 6.68 45.49
N LYS A 757 -35.34 6.60 44.20
CA LYS A 757 -36.54 5.93 43.73
C LYS A 757 -36.18 4.66 42.96
N GLN A 758 -37.14 3.73 42.91
CA GLN A 758 -37.05 2.54 42.07
C GLN A 758 -37.80 2.79 40.76
N ASN A 759 -37.14 2.48 39.64
CA ASN A 759 -37.67 2.59 38.29
C ASN A 759 -38.53 1.37 37.92
N SER A 760 -39.27 1.47 36.80
CA SER A 760 -40.11 0.39 36.28
C SER A 760 -39.31 -0.86 35.83
N ASP A 761 -38.06 -0.69 35.39
CA ASP A 761 -37.13 -1.79 35.11
C ASP A 761 -36.55 -2.46 36.37
N GLY A 762 -36.98 -2.03 37.56
CA GLY A 762 -36.53 -2.51 38.86
C GLY A 762 -35.26 -1.85 39.41
N SER A 763 -34.57 -1.04 38.60
CA SER A 763 -33.32 -0.37 38.97
C SER A 763 -33.52 0.82 39.91
N CYS A 764 -32.43 1.32 40.50
CA CYS A 764 -32.46 2.49 41.39
C CYS A 764 -31.71 3.71 40.82
N GLY A 765 -32.26 4.89 41.13
CA GLY A 765 -31.70 6.19 40.76
C GLY A 765 -32.26 7.32 41.64
N VAL A 766 -31.71 8.52 41.50
CA VAL A 766 -32.08 9.71 42.29
C VAL A 766 -32.64 10.77 41.34
N PRO A 767 -33.97 10.86 41.14
CA PRO A 767 -34.55 11.84 40.21
C PRO A 767 -34.29 13.28 40.68
N GLY A 768 -33.78 14.11 39.78
CA GLY A 768 -33.38 15.50 40.08
C GLY A 768 -31.93 15.67 40.53
N LEU A 769 -31.14 14.59 40.59
CA LEU A 769 -29.68 14.66 40.65
C LEU A 769 -29.11 15.19 39.32
N SER A 770 -28.07 16.02 39.36
CA SER A 770 -27.37 16.47 38.15
C SER A 770 -26.48 15.38 37.54
N GLU A 771 -26.53 15.26 36.21
CA GLU A 771 -25.56 14.53 35.39
C GLU A 771 -24.81 15.55 34.51
N GLU A 772 -23.53 15.79 34.77
CA GLU A 772 -22.66 16.61 33.90
C GLU A 772 -22.01 15.71 32.83
N LYS A 773 -21.94 16.16 31.57
CA LYS A 773 -21.25 15.43 30.49
C LYS A 773 -19.76 15.68 30.59
N VAL A 774 -18.96 14.65 30.31
CA VAL A 774 -17.50 14.71 30.32
C VAL A 774 -16.93 14.07 29.05
N GLU A 775 -16.01 14.78 28.40
CA GLU A 775 -15.33 14.37 27.17
C GLU A 775 -13.85 14.07 27.38
N SER A 776 -13.25 14.58 28.46
CA SER A 776 -11.86 14.37 28.87
C SER A 776 -11.72 13.89 30.34
N VAL A 777 -10.49 13.51 30.72
CA VAL A 777 -10.13 13.21 32.12
C VAL A 777 -10.06 14.49 32.97
N ASP A 778 -9.68 15.61 32.36
CA ASP A 778 -9.55 16.90 33.06
C ASP A 778 -10.92 17.42 33.51
N ASP A 779 -11.96 17.27 32.67
CA ASP A 779 -13.36 17.58 33.02
C ASP A 779 -13.82 16.82 34.27
N VAL A 780 -13.40 15.55 34.39
CA VAL A 780 -13.68 14.69 35.54
C VAL A 780 -12.94 15.19 36.79
N MET A 781 -11.68 15.61 36.65
CA MET A 781 -10.89 16.14 37.75
C MET A 781 -11.44 17.48 38.26
N ASP A 782 -11.89 18.35 37.36
CA ASP A 782 -12.60 19.59 37.71
C ASP A 782 -13.92 19.29 38.44
N CYS A 783 -14.70 18.32 37.97
CA CYS A 783 -15.92 17.87 38.66
C CYS A 783 -15.63 17.32 40.07
N ILE A 784 -14.55 16.55 40.24
CA ILE A 784 -14.12 16.01 41.55
C ILE A 784 -13.65 17.15 42.47
N ALA A 785 -12.91 18.13 41.95
CA ALA A 785 -12.46 19.30 42.72
C ALA A 785 -13.64 20.19 43.15
N LYS A 786 -14.57 20.46 42.23
CA LYS A 786 -15.86 21.15 42.47
C LYS A 786 -16.66 20.46 43.57
N ALA A 787 -16.84 19.14 43.46
CA ALA A 787 -17.55 18.34 44.47
C ALA A 787 -16.85 18.35 45.83
N SER A 788 -15.51 18.25 45.85
CA SER A 788 -14.71 18.31 47.08
C SER A 788 -14.83 19.66 47.78
N LYS A 789 -14.82 20.76 47.02
CA LYS A 789 -15.06 22.12 47.53
C LYS A 789 -16.46 22.25 48.14
N ASN A 790 -17.49 21.77 47.44
CA ASN A 790 -18.87 21.83 47.93
C ASN A 790 -19.09 20.96 49.19
N ARG A 791 -18.40 19.81 49.28
CA ARG A 791 -18.37 18.97 50.48
C ARG A 791 -17.72 19.68 51.67
N ALA A 792 -16.62 20.42 51.45
CA ALA A 792 -15.89 21.16 52.47
C ALA A 792 -16.60 22.45 52.94
N VAL A 793 -17.30 23.16 52.05
CA VAL A 793 -18.16 24.30 52.44
C VAL A 793 -19.35 23.86 53.32
N SER A 794 -19.66 22.55 53.33
CA SER A 794 -20.74 21.98 54.15
C SER A 794 -20.31 21.60 55.58
N SER A 795 -19.01 21.65 55.93
CA SER A 795 -18.50 21.27 57.26
C SER A 795 -18.24 22.48 58.15
N THR A 796 -18.80 22.47 59.37
CA THR A 796 -18.41 23.34 60.48
C THR A 796 -17.19 22.80 61.22
N ASP A 797 -16.49 23.64 61.99
CA ASP A 797 -15.19 23.34 62.63
C ASP A 797 -15.16 22.13 63.60
N MET A 798 -16.31 21.54 63.92
CA MET A 798 -16.41 20.32 64.76
C MET A 798 -16.30 19.00 63.97
N ASN A 799 -16.36 19.03 62.63
CA ASN A 799 -16.58 17.84 61.81
C ASN A 799 -15.47 17.59 60.77
N GLU A 800 -14.62 16.59 61.01
CA GLU A 800 -13.77 15.95 59.98
C GLU A 800 -14.66 15.15 59.00
N GLN A 801 -15.44 15.85 58.18
CA GLN A 801 -16.64 15.30 57.52
C GLN A 801 -16.36 14.15 56.53
N SER A 802 -15.13 13.99 56.04
CA SER A 802 -14.70 12.83 55.26
C SER A 802 -14.96 11.50 55.99
N SER A 803 -14.80 11.48 57.32
CA SER A 803 -15.11 10.32 58.18
C SER A 803 -16.61 10.07 58.37
N ARG A 804 -17.47 11.06 58.11
CA ARG A 804 -18.87 11.09 58.57
C ARG A 804 -19.93 11.10 57.47
N SER A 805 -19.54 11.00 56.20
CA SER A 805 -20.47 10.88 55.08
C SER A 805 -19.94 9.96 53.98
N HIS A 806 -20.84 9.32 53.26
CA HIS A 806 -20.49 8.48 52.12
C HIS A 806 -20.42 9.34 50.86
N SER A 807 -19.28 9.34 50.17
CA SER A 807 -19.10 10.03 48.89
C SER A 807 -19.24 9.03 47.75
N ILE A 808 -20.19 9.26 46.84
CA ILE A 808 -20.53 8.35 45.75
C ILE A 808 -20.36 9.12 44.43
N VAL A 809 -19.28 8.81 43.71
CA VAL A 809 -19.07 9.21 42.32
C VAL A 809 -19.75 8.18 41.43
N THR A 810 -20.71 8.59 40.61
CA THR A 810 -21.44 7.71 39.70
C THR A 810 -21.20 8.15 38.27
N VAL A 811 -20.60 7.26 37.47
CA VAL A 811 -20.30 7.49 36.05
C VAL A 811 -21.21 6.58 35.23
N ARG A 812 -21.82 7.14 34.20
CA ARG A 812 -22.73 6.46 33.27
C ARG A 812 -22.13 6.53 31.88
N THR A 813 -22.17 5.42 31.15
CA THR A 813 -21.69 5.33 29.77
C THR A 813 -22.83 4.92 28.86
N GLN A 814 -22.84 5.47 27.65
CA GLN A 814 -23.70 5.03 26.55
C GLN A 814 -22.80 4.74 25.35
N CYS A 815 -22.68 3.47 24.99
CA CYS A 815 -21.78 2.98 23.94
C CYS A 815 -22.61 2.39 22.80
N THR A 816 -22.61 3.03 21.63
CA THR A 816 -23.39 2.61 20.46
C THR A 816 -22.46 2.03 19.38
N LEU A 817 -22.83 0.86 18.83
CA LEU A 817 -22.14 0.14 17.76
C LEU A 817 -23.13 -0.19 16.64
N GLY A 818 -23.17 0.64 15.59
CA GLY A 818 -24.21 0.55 14.56
C GLY A 818 -25.59 0.81 15.16
N SER A 819 -26.48 -0.18 15.14
CA SER A 819 -27.78 -0.17 15.84
C SER A 819 -27.67 -0.32 17.36
N ASP A 820 -26.64 -1.02 17.83
CA ASP A 820 -26.68 -1.67 19.15
C ASP A 820 -26.19 -0.69 20.23
N THR A 821 -27.06 -0.28 21.16
CA THR A 821 -26.71 0.68 22.21
C THR A 821 -26.64 0.04 23.59
N TYR A 822 -25.50 0.16 24.26
CA TYR A 822 -25.21 -0.42 25.57
C TYR A 822 -25.10 0.66 26.64
N ILE A 823 -25.69 0.43 27.82
CA ILE A 823 -25.67 1.38 28.94
C ILE A 823 -24.88 0.79 30.10
N GLY A 824 -23.71 1.36 30.37
CA GLY A 824 -22.90 1.04 31.54
C GLY A 824 -23.15 2.00 32.70
N LYS A 825 -22.91 1.55 33.93
CA LYS A 825 -22.89 2.40 35.13
C LYS A 825 -21.79 1.92 36.06
N ILE A 826 -20.96 2.81 36.59
CA ILE A 826 -20.02 2.51 37.67
C ILE A 826 -20.21 3.45 38.85
N HIS A 827 -20.34 2.88 40.03
CA HIS A 827 -20.30 3.60 41.31
C HIS A 827 -18.90 3.45 41.93
N LEU A 828 -18.27 4.56 42.27
CA LEU A 828 -16.96 4.64 42.94
C LEU A 828 -17.18 5.36 44.28
N ILE A 829 -17.00 4.64 45.39
CA ILE A 829 -17.55 5.04 46.69
C ILE A 829 -16.47 5.06 47.80
N ASP A 830 -16.38 6.19 48.48
CA ASP A 830 -15.66 6.33 49.76
C ASP A 830 -16.70 6.35 50.88
N LEU A 831 -16.84 5.23 51.62
CA LEU A 831 -17.80 5.14 52.72
C LEU A 831 -17.32 5.92 53.96
N ALA A 832 -18.22 6.19 54.88
CA ALA A 832 -17.91 6.74 56.21
C ALA A 832 -17.08 5.75 57.07
N GLY A 833 -16.60 6.22 58.23
CA GLY A 833 -16.00 5.40 59.28
C GLY A 833 -16.94 4.28 59.75
N SER A 834 -16.39 3.08 59.95
CA SER A 834 -17.12 1.91 60.45
C SER A 834 -16.91 1.64 61.95
N GLU A 835 -16.21 2.54 62.65
CA GLU A 835 -15.82 2.39 64.04
C GLU A 835 -17.01 2.45 65.03
N ASN A 836 -16.88 1.74 66.15
CA ASN A 836 -17.91 1.74 67.17
C ASN A 836 -17.97 3.07 67.94
N THR A 837 -19.07 3.80 67.74
CA THR A 837 -19.33 5.14 68.31
C THR A 837 -19.34 5.18 69.83
N ASN A 838 -19.50 4.05 70.51
CA ASN A 838 -19.40 3.96 71.97
C ASN A 838 -17.99 4.31 72.50
N LYS A 839 -16.95 4.26 71.64
CA LYS A 839 -15.58 4.67 71.98
C LYS A 839 -15.35 6.19 71.91
N SER A 840 -16.27 6.97 71.31
CA SER A 840 -16.03 8.38 70.98
C SER A 840 -16.37 9.38 72.07
N GLY A 841 -17.14 8.99 73.09
CA GLY A 841 -17.60 9.88 74.17
C GLY A 841 -18.59 10.98 73.75
N VAL A 842 -18.98 11.05 72.47
CA VAL A 842 -19.82 12.12 71.92
C VAL A 842 -21.26 12.00 72.41
N THR A 843 -21.82 13.11 72.91
CA THR A 843 -23.19 13.21 73.43
C THR A 843 -24.09 14.10 72.56
N GLY A 844 -25.38 14.20 72.92
CA GLY A 844 -26.31 15.16 72.33
C GLY A 844 -26.53 14.99 70.82
N GLN A 845 -26.41 16.08 70.07
CA GLN A 845 -26.67 16.10 68.62
C GLN A 845 -25.62 15.31 67.83
N GLY A 846 -24.35 15.34 68.24
CA GLY A 846 -23.28 14.53 67.63
C GLY A 846 -23.50 13.03 67.81
N MET A 847 -24.13 12.60 68.91
CA MET A 847 -24.53 11.20 69.09
C MET A 847 -25.58 10.76 68.06
N LYS A 848 -26.55 11.62 67.71
CA LYS A 848 -27.56 11.32 66.69
C LYS A 848 -26.96 11.26 65.28
N GLU A 849 -26.02 12.16 64.98
CA GLU A 849 -25.24 12.14 63.74
C GLU A 849 -24.46 10.81 63.61
N ALA A 850 -23.69 10.46 64.65
CA ALA A 850 -22.94 9.22 64.76
C ALA A 850 -23.82 7.96 64.63
N GLN A 851 -25.00 7.95 65.26
CA GLN A 851 -25.99 6.87 65.12
C GLN A 851 -26.50 6.73 63.68
N ASN A 852 -26.79 7.83 62.97
CA ASN A 852 -27.29 7.77 61.59
C ASN A 852 -26.20 7.38 60.58
N ILE A 853 -24.93 7.70 60.85
CA ILE A 853 -23.78 7.18 60.10
C ILE A 853 -23.71 5.66 60.24
N ASN A 854 -23.64 5.16 61.48
CA ASN A 854 -23.57 3.72 61.73
C ASN A 854 -24.84 2.97 61.31
N LYS A 855 -26.03 3.59 61.35
CA LYS A 855 -27.28 3.01 60.80
C LYS A 855 -27.10 2.56 59.34
N SER A 856 -26.46 3.37 58.50
CA SER A 856 -26.28 3.06 57.08
C SER A 856 -25.29 1.90 56.83
N LEU A 857 -24.25 1.76 57.67
CA LEU A 857 -23.29 0.65 57.61
C LEU A 857 -23.83 -0.63 58.26
N SER A 858 -24.63 -0.52 59.32
CA SER A 858 -25.38 -1.63 59.90
C SER A 858 -26.41 -2.17 58.90
N ALA A 859 -27.18 -1.30 58.25
CA ALA A 859 -28.10 -1.70 57.18
C ALA A 859 -27.40 -2.39 56.00
N LEU A 860 -26.18 -1.95 55.64
CA LEU A 860 -25.34 -2.64 54.65
C LEU A 860 -24.92 -4.04 55.15
N GLY A 861 -24.60 -4.17 56.45
CA GLY A 861 -24.38 -5.45 57.12
C GLY A 861 -25.60 -6.37 57.11
N ASP A 862 -26.80 -5.84 57.38
CA ASP A 862 -28.07 -6.58 57.34
C ASP A 862 -28.37 -7.09 55.91
N VAL A 863 -28.14 -6.23 54.90
CA VAL A 863 -28.27 -6.57 53.48
C VAL A 863 -27.32 -7.71 53.12
N ILE A 864 -26.02 -7.60 53.46
CA ILE A 864 -25.02 -8.65 53.20
C ILE A 864 -25.40 -9.95 53.93
N GLN A 865 -25.75 -9.88 55.21
CA GLN A 865 -26.14 -11.05 56.00
C GLN A 865 -27.38 -11.75 55.41
N SER A 866 -28.37 -10.98 54.95
CA SER A 866 -29.59 -11.50 54.34
C SER A 866 -29.33 -12.11 52.95
N LEU A 867 -28.35 -11.59 52.20
CA LEU A 867 -27.90 -12.17 50.93
C LEU A 867 -27.08 -13.46 51.11
N VAL A 868 -26.17 -13.52 52.08
CA VAL A 868 -25.46 -14.79 52.43
C VAL A 868 -26.47 -15.86 52.87
N ALA A 869 -27.46 -15.50 53.67
CA ALA A 869 -28.54 -16.39 54.11
C ALA A 869 -29.54 -16.76 53.00
N LYS A 870 -29.45 -16.13 51.81
CA LYS A 870 -30.38 -16.30 50.67
C LYS A 870 -31.86 -16.10 51.06
N ASN A 871 -32.11 -15.19 52.00
CA ASN A 871 -33.47 -14.89 52.48
C ASN A 871 -34.36 -14.35 51.35
N PRO A 872 -35.66 -14.69 51.31
CA PRO A 872 -36.60 -14.15 50.31
C PRO A 872 -36.75 -12.63 50.32
N HIS A 873 -36.40 -11.95 51.41
CA HIS A 873 -36.43 -10.49 51.53
C HIS A 873 -35.09 -9.92 52.02
N THR A 874 -34.39 -9.21 51.13
CA THR A 874 -33.20 -8.43 51.48
C THR A 874 -33.59 -7.00 51.88
N PRO A 875 -33.21 -6.49 53.07
CA PRO A 875 -33.74 -5.25 53.65
C PRO A 875 -33.10 -3.97 53.09
N TYR A 876 -32.97 -3.85 51.76
CA TYR A 876 -32.34 -2.71 51.09
C TYR A 876 -32.91 -1.34 51.51
N ARG A 877 -34.18 -1.29 51.94
CA ARG A 877 -34.89 -0.06 52.35
C ARG A 877 -34.45 0.51 53.71
N ASN A 878 -33.63 -0.20 54.48
CA ASN A 878 -33.22 0.22 55.83
C ASN A 878 -32.36 1.51 55.85
N SER A 879 -31.66 1.83 54.74
CA SER A 879 -30.91 3.08 54.57
C SER A 879 -30.94 3.62 53.15
N LYS A 880 -30.61 4.91 52.97
CA LYS A 880 -30.47 5.48 51.61
C LYS A 880 -29.31 4.87 50.85
N LEU A 881 -28.20 4.61 51.55
CA LEU A 881 -27.03 3.93 50.99
C LEU A 881 -27.39 2.55 50.43
N THR A 882 -28.13 1.74 51.18
CA THR A 882 -28.53 0.38 50.73
C THR A 882 -29.59 0.39 49.62
N MET A 883 -30.43 1.43 49.50
CA MET A 883 -31.28 1.59 48.31
C MET A 883 -30.47 2.00 47.07
N MET A 884 -29.47 2.87 47.21
CA MET A 884 -28.60 3.28 46.10
C MET A 884 -27.70 2.11 45.63
N LEU A 885 -27.21 1.29 46.58
CA LEU A 885 -26.44 0.07 46.33
C LEU A 885 -27.30 -1.14 45.91
N LYS A 886 -28.62 -1.03 45.82
CA LYS A 886 -29.50 -2.16 45.47
C LYS A 886 -29.15 -2.77 44.10
N ASP A 887 -28.81 -1.94 43.12
CA ASP A 887 -28.37 -2.41 41.79
C ASP A 887 -26.98 -3.07 41.86
N SER A 888 -26.12 -2.59 42.75
CA SER A 888 -24.73 -3.06 42.96
C SER A 888 -24.64 -4.39 43.71
N LEU A 889 -25.53 -4.60 44.68
CA LEU A 889 -25.56 -5.76 45.57
C LEU A 889 -26.66 -6.76 45.20
N GLY A 890 -27.50 -6.44 44.20
CA GLY A 890 -28.35 -7.39 43.49
C GLY A 890 -27.64 -8.02 42.29
N GLY A 891 -28.21 -9.12 41.77
CA GLY A 891 -27.60 -9.99 40.74
C GLY A 891 -27.36 -9.43 39.33
N ASN A 892 -27.25 -8.12 39.16
CA ASN A 892 -27.04 -7.45 37.87
C ASN A 892 -25.76 -6.59 37.82
N SER A 893 -24.83 -6.73 38.77
CA SER A 893 -23.63 -5.88 38.88
C SER A 893 -22.37 -6.66 39.26
N LYS A 894 -21.21 -6.11 38.89
CA LYS A 894 -19.87 -6.56 39.30
C LYS A 894 -19.35 -5.64 40.41
N THR A 895 -19.29 -6.15 41.64
CA THR A 895 -18.94 -5.37 42.84
C THR A 895 -17.55 -5.74 43.37
N LEU A 896 -16.79 -4.73 43.77
CA LEU A 896 -15.48 -4.83 44.39
C LEU A 896 -15.49 -4.05 45.71
N MET A 897 -15.46 -4.77 46.82
CA MET A 897 -15.24 -4.21 48.15
C MET A 897 -13.74 -4.12 48.43
N ILE A 898 -13.29 -2.98 48.96
CA ILE A 898 -11.90 -2.78 49.38
C ILE A 898 -11.89 -2.44 50.88
N VAL A 899 -11.35 -3.35 51.67
CA VAL A 899 -11.24 -3.25 53.12
C VAL A 899 -9.93 -2.53 53.45
N CYS A 900 -10.01 -1.26 53.86
CA CYS A 900 -8.86 -0.54 54.36
C CYS A 900 -8.63 -0.91 55.84
N SER A 901 -7.38 -1.13 56.24
CA SER A 901 -7.03 -1.53 57.61
C SER A 901 -5.76 -0.82 58.09
N SER A 902 -5.76 -0.42 59.38
CA SER A 902 -4.56 0.08 60.04
C SER A 902 -3.70 -1.09 60.51
N PRO A 903 -2.36 -1.03 60.38
CA PRO A 903 -1.48 -2.04 60.95
C PRO A 903 -1.33 -1.92 62.47
N ALA A 904 -1.80 -0.86 63.12
CA ALA A 904 -1.44 -0.58 64.51
C ALA A 904 -2.24 -1.38 65.56
N GLN A 905 -1.59 -1.84 66.63
CA GLN A 905 -2.15 -2.72 67.66
C GLN A 905 -3.37 -2.11 68.38
N PHE A 906 -3.37 -0.80 68.65
CA PHE A 906 -4.51 -0.13 69.28
C PHE A 906 -5.77 -0.07 68.38
N ASN A 907 -5.63 -0.29 67.07
CA ASN A 907 -6.72 -0.38 66.11
C ASN A 907 -7.23 -1.82 65.89
N VAL A 908 -6.67 -2.82 66.59
CA VAL A 908 -6.89 -4.24 66.26
C VAL A 908 -8.36 -4.66 66.34
N THR A 909 -9.16 -4.12 67.28
CA THR A 909 -10.59 -4.42 67.41
C THR A 909 -11.39 -4.00 66.18
N GLU A 910 -11.11 -2.81 65.64
CA GLU A 910 -11.81 -2.27 64.47
C GLU A 910 -11.33 -2.95 63.18
N THR A 911 -10.04 -3.30 63.11
CA THR A 911 -9.46 -4.11 62.02
C THR A 911 -10.08 -5.51 61.99
N LEU A 912 -10.14 -6.22 63.12
CA LEU A 912 -10.84 -7.51 63.22
C LEU A 912 -12.32 -7.39 62.83
N SER A 913 -13.01 -6.34 63.29
CA SER A 913 -14.41 -6.09 62.93
C SER A 913 -14.58 -5.88 61.42
N SER A 914 -13.66 -5.14 60.79
CA SER A 914 -13.65 -4.90 59.35
C SER A 914 -13.40 -6.18 58.55
N LEU A 915 -12.43 -7.01 58.95
CA LEU A 915 -12.14 -8.29 58.31
C LEU A 915 -13.26 -9.33 58.54
N ASN A 916 -13.89 -9.35 59.72
CA ASN A 916 -15.06 -10.19 60.00
C ASN A 916 -16.27 -9.80 59.13
N PHE A 917 -16.49 -8.50 58.86
CA PHE A 917 -17.53 -8.02 57.94
C PHE A 917 -17.21 -8.44 56.50
N ALA A 918 -15.97 -8.19 56.06
CA ALA A 918 -15.49 -8.52 54.73
C ALA A 918 -15.58 -10.02 54.39
N ALA A 919 -15.27 -10.88 55.37
CA ALA A 919 -15.37 -12.34 55.21
C ALA A 919 -16.82 -12.81 55.01
N ARG A 920 -17.82 -12.09 55.53
CA ARG A 920 -19.23 -12.34 55.21
C ARG A 920 -19.58 -11.84 53.81
N ALA A 921 -19.10 -10.65 53.43
CA ALA A 921 -19.36 -10.05 52.12
C ALA A 921 -18.85 -10.91 50.94
N ARG A 922 -17.70 -11.59 51.11
CA ARG A 922 -17.13 -12.51 50.10
C ARG A 922 -18.04 -13.72 49.79
N ASN A 923 -18.80 -14.19 50.79
CA ASN A 923 -19.63 -15.40 50.68
C ASN A 923 -21.03 -15.14 50.08
N VAL A 924 -21.19 -14.04 49.32
CA VAL A 924 -22.47 -13.62 48.74
C VAL A 924 -22.60 -14.06 47.27
N GLU A 925 -23.48 -15.03 47.02
CA GLU A 925 -23.72 -15.58 45.67
C GLU A 925 -24.86 -14.85 44.92
N LEU A 926 -24.52 -13.82 44.13
CA LEU A 926 -25.52 -13.00 43.43
C LEU A 926 -26.07 -13.54 42.09
N GLY A 927 -25.56 -14.66 41.56
CA GLY A 927 -25.90 -15.13 40.20
C GLY A 927 -25.23 -14.32 39.08
N LYS A 928 -25.46 -14.66 37.80
CA LYS A 928 -24.75 -14.01 36.67
C LYS A 928 -25.25 -12.59 36.41
N ALA A 929 -24.34 -11.61 36.39
CA ALA A 929 -24.64 -10.22 36.10
C ALA A 929 -25.24 -10.03 34.70
N LYS A 930 -26.35 -9.31 34.61
CA LYS A 930 -27.04 -9.02 33.32
C LYS A 930 -26.53 -7.72 32.69
N GLN A 931 -26.34 -7.76 31.38
CA GLN A 931 -26.04 -6.58 30.55
C GLN A 931 -27.31 -5.72 30.36
N LYS A 932 -27.17 -4.38 30.30
CA LYS A 932 -28.22 -3.49 29.81
C LYS A 932 -27.97 -3.08 28.36
N VAL A 933 -28.94 -3.41 27.51
CA VAL A 933 -29.07 -2.94 26.13
C VAL A 933 -30.26 -1.98 26.07
N ALA A 934 -30.12 -0.85 25.39
CA ALA A 934 -31.24 0.01 25.06
C ALA A 934 -31.92 -0.50 23.78
N SER A 935 -33.24 -0.69 23.86
CA SER A 935 -34.13 -1.02 22.74
C SER A 935 -34.62 0.23 22.01
#